data_AF-A0AA39RI33-F1
#
_entry.id   AF-A0AA39RI33-F1
#
_cell.length_a   1.000
_cell.length_b   1.000
_cell.length_c   1.000
_cell.angle_alpha   90.00
_cell.angle_beta   90.00
_cell.angle_gamma   90.00
#
_symmetry.space_group_name_H-M   'P 1'
#
loop_
_entity.id
_entity.type
_entity.pdbx_description
1 polymer ?
#
loop_
_entity_poly.entity_id
_entity_poly.type
_entity_poly.pdbx_seq_one_letter_code
_entity_poly.pdbx_strand_id
1 'polypeptide(L)'
;MVTLNTKFTPTVHSRKVLTAFIWLLLNLSLPQGKGLPCMTSDVQEVSGKSFDYIIVGGGTTGCPLAATLSEKFTVLLVERGDSPYGNPLVTDIKYYGFSLLQTDEFSSVAQSFISKDGVTNHRGRVLGGSSAINGGFYSRARDNFVKMAGWDEGLVKEAYEWVESKVVFTPQLTPWQTAVECGLLEARILPYNGFSLEHVKGTKLGGTVFDEWGKRHTSADLLESGNRKNIMVLLNTTVKNIIFDSNSEGNETRVRGIRFIKSDGSSSKIHEAYLSQPKNSSRWGDVILSAGALGSPQILLLSGIGSHEHLKKFNISVKVGLQGVGHGMQDNPCITVLVDTMPAKRQPEPPQVVGIADDFRFIIEALVLPISFNASRMPIAAKIAFPASKGKLELKSTDPRQNPSVIFNYLAEEKDLQECVKMVQLLERVSKSESVSMFLGTTPNRAKLMSNAEQRRKLCKSSVRTFYHYHGGCAIGSVVDKDYRVYGVKGLRVIDGSTFEESPGTNPMATLMMLGSFISKDGVSNLRGRVLGGSSAINGGFYSRASEDFVKKAGWDEELVKEAYRWVESRVVFTPQLTPWQTVAKFGFLEAGIQPYNGFSLEHIEGTKVGGTLFDEQGKRHTSADLLEAGNPKNIIVLLNTTVKDIIIDTNRKGNETRVHGIRFIKSDGSSSKIHEAYLNQPKNSSRWGDVILSAGALGSPQTLLLSGIGSHEHLKKFNISVNVGLEGVGDGMQDNPSIAILADTMPAKRQPDAPSVVGITDDFRFIIQALVLPTSFNASIMPIAAKFAFPASKGKLELNSTDPRQNPSVIFNYLAEEKDLEECVKMVQLIERVAKSESVSLFMGIAPNNTKSMSSADQRRKLCKSSVRTFYHYHGGCRIGSVVDKDYRVYGVKGLRVIDGSTFEESPGTNPTATVMMLGRYQGIKMLQERKDDSQQHP
;
A
#
# COMPACT_ATOMS: atom_id res chain seq x y z
N MET A 1 -61.62 18.00 7.71
CA MET A 1 -62.83 17.36 7.16
C MET A 1 -62.47 15.96 6.68
N VAL A 2 -63.23 14.97 7.17
CA VAL A 2 -63.31 13.55 6.78
C VAL A 2 -62.14 12.62 7.11
N THR A 3 -62.28 11.97 8.26
CA THR A 3 -61.81 10.63 8.63
C THR A 3 -62.45 9.54 7.77
N LEU A 4 -61.72 8.48 7.44
CA LEU A 4 -62.29 7.17 7.14
C LEU A 4 -61.41 6.05 7.74
N ASN A 5 -61.99 5.42 8.76
CA ASN A 5 -61.56 4.20 9.44
C ASN A 5 -62.08 3.00 8.61
N THR A 6 -61.25 2.01 8.29
CA THR A 6 -61.70 0.62 8.16
C THR A 6 -60.61 -0.37 8.58
N LYS A 7 -60.99 -1.24 9.52
CA LYS A 7 -60.24 -2.41 10.00
C LYS A 7 -60.30 -3.52 8.95
N PHE A 8 -59.20 -4.23 8.71
CA PHE A 8 -59.19 -5.54 8.08
C PHE A 8 -58.47 -6.55 8.98
N THR A 9 -59.18 -7.62 9.37
CA THR A 9 -58.66 -8.84 9.98
C THR A 9 -58.15 -9.80 8.88
N PRO A 10 -57.04 -10.53 9.05
CA PRO A 10 -56.56 -11.47 8.03
C PRO A 10 -57.10 -12.88 8.27
N THR A 11 -57.74 -13.45 7.25
CA THR A 11 -58.08 -14.88 7.13
C THR A 11 -56.93 -15.70 6.55
N VAL A 12 -56.95 -17.00 6.85
CA VAL A 12 -55.84 -17.99 6.89
C VAL A 12 -55.27 -18.43 5.52
N HIS A 13 -55.45 -17.68 4.43
CA HIS A 13 -54.97 -18.09 3.09
C HIS A 13 -53.76 -17.33 2.53
N SER A 14 -53.16 -16.39 3.28
CA SER A 14 -52.01 -15.59 2.80
C SER A 14 -50.62 -16.15 3.16
N ARG A 15 -50.51 -17.21 3.97
CA ARG A 15 -49.20 -17.71 4.43
C ARG A 15 -48.37 -18.45 3.38
N LYS A 16 -48.96 -19.02 2.32
CA LYS A 16 -48.21 -19.73 1.27
C LYS A 16 -47.72 -18.83 0.13
N VAL A 17 -48.44 -17.75 -0.17
CA VAL A 17 -48.01 -16.78 -1.19
C VAL A 17 -46.98 -15.79 -0.63
N LEU A 18 -47.10 -15.41 0.64
CA LEU A 18 -46.11 -14.55 1.30
C LEU A 18 -44.78 -15.28 1.57
N THR A 19 -44.80 -16.59 1.84
CA THR A 19 -43.57 -17.40 1.95
C THR A 19 -42.90 -17.62 0.60
N ALA A 20 -43.66 -17.80 -0.49
CA ALA A 20 -43.09 -17.90 -1.84
C ALA A 20 -42.50 -16.57 -2.33
N PHE A 21 -43.13 -15.43 -2.04
CA PHE A 21 -42.59 -14.10 -2.37
C PHE A 21 -41.36 -13.73 -1.54
N ILE A 22 -41.31 -14.12 -0.26
CA ILE A 22 -40.12 -13.94 0.59
C ILE A 22 -38.98 -14.86 0.12
N TRP A 23 -39.27 -16.07 -0.37
CA TRP A 23 -38.25 -16.97 -0.92
C TRP A 23 -37.72 -16.54 -2.29
N LEU A 24 -38.55 -15.89 -3.11
CA LEU A 24 -38.14 -15.33 -4.42
C LEU A 24 -37.34 -14.02 -4.26
N LEU A 25 -37.65 -13.21 -3.24
CA LEU A 25 -36.85 -12.02 -2.87
C LEU A 25 -35.54 -12.38 -2.15
N LEU A 26 -35.46 -13.56 -1.50
CA LEU A 26 -34.21 -14.09 -0.92
C LEU A 26 -33.30 -14.81 -1.94
N ASN A 27 -33.80 -15.13 -3.15
CA ASN A 27 -33.02 -15.79 -4.21
C ASN A 27 -32.80 -14.95 -5.48
N LEU A 28 -33.23 -13.69 -5.49
CA LEU A 28 -32.69 -12.73 -6.46
C LEU A 28 -31.24 -12.47 -6.09
N SER A 29 -30.34 -13.01 -6.89
CA SER A 29 -28.91 -12.78 -6.81
C SER A 29 -28.64 -11.28 -6.80
N LEU A 30 -28.46 -10.73 -5.60
CA LEU A 30 -27.69 -9.51 -5.40
C LEU A 30 -26.40 -9.70 -6.21
N PRO A 31 -25.97 -8.73 -7.04
CA PRO A 31 -24.69 -8.85 -7.72
C PRO A 31 -23.68 -9.18 -6.63
N GLN A 32 -22.97 -10.32 -6.78
CA GLN A 32 -21.99 -10.80 -5.80
C GLN A 32 -21.14 -9.62 -5.37
N GLY A 33 -21.46 -9.06 -4.20
CA GLY A 33 -20.77 -7.92 -3.64
C GLY A 33 -19.31 -8.31 -3.59
N LYS A 34 -18.42 -7.42 -4.03
CA LYS A 34 -16.97 -7.61 -4.15
C LYS A 34 -16.40 -8.43 -2.98
N GLY A 35 -16.46 -9.77 -3.06
CA GLY A 35 -16.26 -10.60 -1.87
C GLY A 35 -14.83 -10.55 -1.38
N LEU A 36 -14.61 -10.44 -0.07
CA LEU A 36 -13.33 -10.67 0.58
C LEU A 36 -12.67 -12.00 0.12
N PRO A 37 -11.36 -12.24 0.38
CA PRO A 37 -10.65 -13.48 -0.04
C PRO A 37 -11.41 -14.78 0.21
N CYS A 38 -10.97 -15.91 -0.37
CA CYS A 38 -11.60 -17.20 -0.04
C CYS A 38 -11.40 -17.53 1.45
N MET A 39 -12.42 -17.23 2.24
CA MET A 39 -12.51 -17.50 3.67
C MET A 39 -13.22 -18.83 3.86
N THR A 40 -12.65 -19.70 4.69
CA THR A 40 -13.29 -20.95 5.10
C THR A 40 -13.08 -21.20 6.59
N SER A 41 -14.00 -21.90 7.22
CA SER A 41 -13.83 -22.49 8.56
C SER A 41 -13.71 -24.01 8.49
N ASP A 42 -13.74 -24.60 7.29
CA ASP A 42 -13.55 -26.03 7.10
C ASP A 42 -12.07 -26.38 7.07
N VAL A 43 -11.58 -26.95 8.16
CA VAL A 43 -10.21 -27.44 8.30
C VAL A 43 -9.83 -28.47 7.24
N GLN A 44 -10.79 -29.20 6.64
CA GLN A 44 -10.51 -30.16 5.56
C GLN A 44 -10.07 -29.48 4.26
N GLU A 45 -10.52 -28.25 4.01
CA GLU A 45 -10.10 -27.50 2.82
C GLU A 45 -8.61 -27.13 2.85
N VAL A 46 -7.97 -27.15 4.02
CA VAL A 46 -6.57 -26.77 4.20
C VAL A 46 -5.69 -27.96 4.59
N SER A 47 -6.25 -28.96 5.28
CA SER A 47 -5.53 -30.13 5.77
C SER A 47 -4.77 -30.85 4.64
N GLY A 48 -3.46 -31.01 4.81
CA GLY A 48 -2.55 -31.67 3.87
C GLY A 48 -2.09 -30.80 2.69
N LYS A 49 -2.54 -29.55 2.57
CA LYS A 49 -2.15 -28.65 1.47
C LYS A 49 -0.81 -27.96 1.74
N SER A 50 -0.20 -27.47 0.66
CA SER A 50 1.06 -26.72 0.69
C SER A 50 0.88 -25.28 0.19
N PHE A 51 1.59 -24.34 0.82
CA PHE A 51 1.57 -22.91 0.50
C PHE A 51 2.98 -22.34 0.53
N ASP A 52 3.27 -21.33 -0.29
CA ASP A 52 4.58 -20.66 -0.25
C ASP A 52 4.81 -19.97 1.09
N TYR A 53 3.78 -19.31 1.64
CA TYR A 53 3.82 -18.72 2.97
C TYR A 53 2.63 -19.16 3.81
N ILE A 54 2.88 -19.41 5.10
CA ILE A 54 1.83 -19.64 6.09
C ILE A 54 1.96 -18.57 7.16
N ILE A 55 0.93 -17.74 7.30
CA ILE A 55 0.86 -16.68 8.31
C ILE A 55 -0.07 -17.14 9.43
N VAL A 56 0.45 -17.14 10.64
CA VAL A 56 -0.26 -17.57 11.84
C VAL A 56 -0.71 -16.33 12.61
N GLY A 57 -2.01 -16.06 12.59
CA GLY A 57 -2.66 -14.89 13.19
C GLY A 57 -3.11 -13.90 12.12
N GLY A 58 -4.42 -13.82 11.89
CA GLY A 58 -5.07 -12.83 11.04
C GLY A 58 -5.27 -11.50 11.75
N GLY A 59 -4.22 -11.00 12.40
CA GLY A 59 -4.28 -9.84 13.28
C GLY A 59 -3.97 -8.50 12.59
N THR A 60 -3.64 -7.49 13.40
CA THR A 60 -3.27 -6.14 12.96
C THR A 60 -2.15 -6.14 11.91
N THR A 61 -1.13 -6.99 12.09
CA THR A 61 0.01 -7.14 11.16
C THR A 61 -0.21 -8.26 10.14
N GLY A 62 -0.84 -9.37 10.55
CA GLY A 62 -0.97 -10.56 9.70
C GLY A 62 -1.84 -10.33 8.47
N CYS A 63 -2.91 -9.53 8.57
CA CYS A 63 -3.76 -9.21 7.42
C CYS A 63 -3.03 -8.45 6.29
N PRO A 64 -2.41 -7.28 6.54
CA PRO A 64 -1.66 -6.57 5.50
C PRO A 64 -0.48 -7.39 4.96
N LEU A 65 0.16 -8.21 5.80
CA LEU A 65 1.22 -9.13 5.37
C LEU A 65 0.71 -10.19 4.40
N ALA A 66 -0.44 -10.79 4.70
CA ALA A 66 -1.06 -11.77 3.82
C ALA A 66 -1.47 -11.14 2.49
N ALA A 67 -2.07 -9.95 2.53
CA ALA A 67 -2.44 -9.19 1.34
C ALA A 67 -1.22 -8.97 0.44
N THR A 68 -0.13 -8.45 1.03
CA THR A 68 1.12 -8.13 0.32
C THR A 68 1.79 -9.37 -0.29
N LEU A 69 1.96 -10.45 0.49
CA LEU A 69 2.61 -11.67 -0.01
C LEU A 69 1.76 -12.38 -1.08
N SER A 70 0.44 -12.29 -0.98
CA SER A 70 -0.48 -12.93 -1.93
C SER A 70 -0.37 -12.37 -3.34
N GLU A 71 0.15 -11.15 -3.52
CA GLU A 71 0.36 -10.56 -4.84
C GLU A 71 1.19 -11.49 -5.75
N LYS A 72 2.15 -12.23 -5.17
CA LYS A 72 3.10 -13.07 -5.92
C LYS A 72 3.08 -14.54 -5.52
N PHE A 73 2.64 -14.88 -4.31
CA PHE A 73 2.83 -16.20 -3.72
C PHE A 73 1.53 -16.78 -3.18
N THR A 74 1.44 -18.11 -3.08
CA THR A 74 0.33 -18.77 -2.39
C THR A 74 0.47 -18.58 -0.87
N VAL A 75 -0.55 -18.04 -0.24
CA VAL A 75 -0.56 -17.67 1.18
C VAL A 75 -1.73 -18.33 1.89
N LEU A 76 -1.44 -19.04 2.98
CA LEU A 76 -2.43 -19.44 3.97
C LEU A 76 -2.36 -18.47 5.16
N LEU A 77 -3.46 -17.77 5.45
CA LEU A 77 -3.63 -16.99 6.67
C LEU A 77 -4.53 -17.76 7.64
N VAL A 78 -4.02 -18.12 8.82
CA VAL A 78 -4.78 -18.87 9.82
C VAL A 78 -5.15 -17.96 10.98
N GLU A 79 -6.45 -17.82 11.25
CA GLU A 79 -6.99 -17.04 12.37
C GLU A 79 -7.80 -17.93 13.31
N ARG A 80 -7.56 -17.76 14.62
CA ARG A 80 -8.22 -18.55 15.65
C ARG A 80 -9.63 -18.08 15.96
N GLY A 81 -9.94 -16.81 15.72
CA GLY A 81 -11.28 -16.24 15.84
C GLY A 81 -12.10 -16.31 14.56
N ASP A 82 -13.32 -15.79 14.66
CA ASP A 82 -14.27 -15.72 13.56
C ASP A 82 -14.08 -14.44 12.71
N SER A 83 -14.89 -14.28 11.67
CA SER A 83 -14.98 -13.08 10.86
C SER A 83 -15.51 -11.87 11.66
N PRO A 84 -14.98 -10.65 11.48
CA PRO A 84 -15.57 -9.45 12.07
C PRO A 84 -16.88 -9.04 11.37
N TYR A 85 -17.07 -9.45 10.11
CA TYR A 85 -18.19 -9.02 9.28
C TYR A 85 -19.50 -9.65 9.76
N GLY A 86 -20.55 -8.83 9.84
CA GLY A 86 -21.85 -9.25 10.37
C GLY A 86 -21.98 -9.15 11.89
N ASN A 87 -20.89 -8.86 12.62
CA ASN A 87 -20.95 -8.59 14.06
C ASN A 87 -20.99 -7.07 14.34
N PRO A 88 -22.13 -6.50 14.76
CA PRO A 88 -22.23 -5.06 15.04
C PRO A 88 -21.43 -4.64 16.28
N LEU A 89 -21.16 -5.54 17.24
CA LEU A 89 -20.31 -5.23 18.40
C LEU A 89 -18.85 -4.95 18.02
N VAL A 90 -18.44 -5.39 16.83
CA VAL A 90 -17.12 -5.15 16.24
C VAL A 90 -17.19 -3.98 15.27
N THR A 91 -18.18 -4.02 14.37
CA THR A 91 -18.15 -3.21 13.15
C THR A 91 -18.89 -1.87 13.23
N ASP A 92 -19.66 -1.59 14.27
CA ASP A 92 -20.42 -0.34 14.40
C ASP A 92 -20.01 0.42 15.67
N ILE A 93 -19.63 1.69 15.51
CA ILE A 93 -19.19 2.59 16.58
C ILE A 93 -20.25 2.75 17.68
N LYS A 94 -21.53 2.61 17.35
CA LYS A 94 -22.64 2.65 18.32
C LYS A 94 -22.47 1.58 19.41
N TYR A 95 -21.80 0.48 19.09
CA TYR A 95 -21.53 -0.61 20.02
C TYR A 95 -20.09 -0.61 20.54
N TYR A 96 -19.39 0.52 20.43
CA TYR A 96 -18.02 0.67 20.92
C TYR A 96 -17.88 0.19 22.39
N GLY A 97 -16.87 -0.65 22.63
CA GLY A 97 -16.52 -1.17 23.95
C GLY A 97 -17.39 -2.33 24.46
N PHE A 98 -18.57 -2.60 23.88
CA PHE A 98 -19.45 -3.69 24.37
C PHE A 98 -18.86 -5.09 24.12
N SER A 99 -18.01 -5.25 23.10
CA SER A 99 -17.31 -6.52 22.86
C SER A 99 -16.42 -6.93 24.06
N LEU A 100 -15.93 -5.96 24.85
CA LEU A 100 -15.10 -6.21 26.02
C LEU A 100 -15.89 -6.75 27.23
N LEU A 101 -17.23 -6.70 27.19
CA LEU A 101 -18.10 -7.25 28.22
C LEU A 101 -18.45 -8.72 27.97
N GLN A 102 -18.12 -9.26 26.78
CA GLN A 102 -18.41 -10.64 26.43
C GLN A 102 -17.44 -11.59 27.15
N THR A 103 -17.99 -12.56 27.87
CA THR A 103 -17.21 -13.51 28.70
C THR A 103 -17.08 -14.91 28.12
N ASP A 104 -17.80 -15.22 27.03
CA ASP A 104 -17.77 -16.56 26.45
C ASP A 104 -16.40 -16.92 25.86
N GLU A 105 -15.84 -18.04 26.32
CA GLU A 105 -14.46 -18.42 26.01
C GLU A 105 -14.24 -18.75 24.52
N PHE A 106 -15.28 -19.15 23.77
CA PHE A 106 -15.15 -19.69 22.40
C PHE A 106 -15.73 -18.79 21.30
N SER A 107 -16.68 -17.92 21.63
CA SER A 107 -17.29 -16.96 20.70
C SER A 107 -16.91 -15.49 20.96
N SER A 108 -16.40 -15.13 22.14
CA SER A 108 -15.98 -13.75 22.40
C SER A 108 -14.81 -13.32 21.51
N VAL A 109 -15.00 -12.21 20.80
CA VAL A 109 -13.98 -11.55 19.97
C VAL A 109 -12.89 -10.87 20.81
N ALA A 110 -13.13 -10.68 22.11
CA ALA A 110 -12.19 -10.13 23.07
C ALA A 110 -11.88 -11.18 24.15
N GLN A 111 -10.75 -11.87 24.01
CA GLN A 111 -10.33 -12.86 24.99
C GLN A 111 -9.72 -12.15 26.21
N SER A 112 -10.41 -12.24 27.35
CA SER A 112 -9.94 -11.65 28.62
C SER A 112 -8.82 -12.48 29.25
N PHE A 113 -7.93 -11.81 29.98
CA PHE A 113 -6.93 -12.43 30.85
C PHE A 113 -6.58 -11.50 32.01
N ILE A 114 -6.00 -12.06 33.07
CA ILE A 114 -5.48 -11.29 34.21
C ILE A 114 -3.98 -11.57 34.29
N SER A 115 -3.18 -10.50 34.28
CA SER A 115 -1.73 -10.60 34.50
C SER A 115 -1.43 -11.10 35.92
N LYS A 116 -0.25 -11.66 36.15
CA LYS A 116 0.23 -12.04 37.49
C LYS A 116 0.33 -10.82 38.44
N ASP A 117 0.37 -9.61 37.89
CA ASP A 117 0.27 -8.35 38.64
C ASP A 117 -1.14 -8.06 39.18
N GLY A 118 -2.15 -8.84 38.78
CA GLY A 118 -3.56 -8.63 39.16
C GLY A 118 -4.33 -7.67 38.25
N VAL A 119 -3.74 -7.22 37.14
CA VAL A 119 -4.37 -6.28 36.20
C VAL A 119 -5.14 -7.04 35.12
N THR A 120 -6.46 -6.78 35.02
CA THR A 120 -7.35 -7.29 33.96
C THR A 120 -7.02 -6.69 32.60
N ASN A 121 -7.02 -7.52 31.56
CA ASN A 121 -6.59 -7.16 30.22
C ASN A 121 -7.36 -7.98 29.16
N HIS A 122 -7.27 -7.58 27.89
CA HIS A 122 -7.94 -8.23 26.76
C HIS A 122 -7.01 -8.37 25.54
N ARG A 123 -7.24 -9.39 24.73
CA ARG A 123 -6.63 -9.55 23.39
C ARG A 123 -7.67 -9.89 22.34
N GLY A 124 -7.46 -9.45 21.11
CA GLY A 124 -8.33 -9.83 19.98
C GLY A 124 -8.35 -11.35 19.75
N ARG A 125 -9.53 -11.86 19.39
CA ARG A 125 -9.76 -13.22 18.89
C ARG A 125 -10.82 -13.18 17.78
N VAL A 126 -10.44 -12.55 16.67
CA VAL A 126 -11.28 -12.28 15.49
C VAL A 126 -10.33 -11.92 14.34
N LEU A 127 -10.72 -12.17 13.09
CA LEU A 127 -9.98 -11.65 11.94
C LEU A 127 -9.92 -10.11 12.00
N GLY A 128 -8.74 -9.55 11.76
CA GLY A 128 -8.39 -8.16 12.08
C GLY A 128 -7.68 -8.02 13.44
N GLY A 129 -7.73 -9.04 14.30
CA GLY A 129 -7.10 -9.07 15.62
C GLY A 129 -7.56 -7.93 16.52
N SER A 130 -6.65 -7.37 17.31
CA SER A 130 -6.97 -6.28 18.23
C SER A 130 -7.41 -4.98 17.53
N SER A 131 -7.15 -4.81 16.22
CA SER A 131 -7.70 -3.67 15.45
C SER A 131 -9.23 -3.66 15.39
N ALA A 132 -9.85 -4.84 15.57
CA ALA A 132 -11.29 -5.00 15.55
C ALA A 132 -11.99 -4.61 16.87
N ILE A 133 -11.27 -4.56 17.99
CA ILE A 133 -11.87 -4.35 19.33
C ILE A 133 -11.33 -3.12 20.07
N ASN A 134 -10.39 -2.38 19.49
CA ASN A 134 -9.70 -1.28 20.16
C ASN A 134 -10.45 0.07 20.12
N GLY A 135 -9.81 1.10 20.69
CA GLY A 135 -10.26 2.49 20.70
C GLY A 135 -10.37 3.18 19.33
N GLY A 136 -9.88 2.57 18.25
CA GLY A 136 -9.97 3.10 16.90
C GLY A 136 -9.11 4.34 16.60
N PHE A 137 -8.46 4.95 17.59
CA PHE A 137 -7.53 6.05 17.39
C PHE A 137 -6.31 5.61 16.57
N TYR A 138 -5.95 6.38 15.55
CA TYR A 138 -4.84 6.11 14.64
C TYR A 138 -3.77 7.21 14.72
N SER A 139 -2.52 6.80 14.93
CA SER A 139 -1.34 7.68 14.93
C SER A 139 -0.11 6.90 14.50
N ARG A 140 0.68 7.46 13.60
CA ARG A 140 1.98 6.93 13.16
C ARG A 140 2.96 6.83 14.34
N ALA A 141 3.99 6.01 14.16
CA ALA A 141 5.11 5.91 15.11
C ALA A 141 5.86 7.25 15.22
N ARG A 142 6.55 7.45 16.35
CA ARG A 142 7.55 8.50 16.48
C ARG A 142 8.72 8.25 15.52
N ASP A 143 9.24 9.30 14.87
CA ASP A 143 10.38 9.20 13.93
C ASP A 143 11.56 8.40 14.51
N ASN A 144 11.84 8.62 15.79
CA ASN A 144 12.98 8.02 16.45
C ASN A 144 12.78 6.50 16.69
N PHE A 145 11.53 6.02 16.76
CA PHE A 145 11.24 4.57 16.80
C PHE A 145 11.53 3.93 15.44
N VAL A 146 11.13 4.58 14.34
CA VAL A 146 11.44 4.12 12.97
C VAL A 146 12.94 4.00 12.76
N LYS A 147 13.71 5.01 13.21
CA LYS A 147 15.18 5.00 13.17
C LYS A 147 15.79 3.90 14.01
N MET A 148 15.33 3.73 15.25
CA MET A 148 15.83 2.67 16.14
C MET A 148 15.53 1.27 15.60
N ALA A 149 14.40 1.09 14.93
CA ALA A 149 14.05 -0.18 14.26
C ALA A 149 14.93 -0.46 13.03
N GLY A 150 15.67 0.53 12.52
CA GLY A 150 16.51 0.40 11.33
C GLY A 150 15.70 0.23 10.04
N TRP A 151 14.45 0.71 10.02
CA TRP A 151 13.59 0.62 8.84
C TRP A 151 13.92 1.70 7.82
N ASP A 152 13.68 1.40 6.55
CA ASP A 152 13.74 2.39 5.48
C ASP A 152 12.61 3.41 5.64
N GLU A 153 12.96 4.67 5.90
CA GLU A 153 11.98 5.73 6.17
C GLU A 153 11.02 5.98 4.99
N GLY A 154 11.47 5.76 3.75
CA GLY A 154 10.65 5.92 2.54
C GLY A 154 9.59 4.83 2.45
N LEU A 155 10.01 3.57 2.55
CA LEU A 155 9.09 2.42 2.55
C LEU A 155 8.12 2.45 3.73
N VAL A 156 8.56 2.92 4.90
CA VAL A 156 7.68 3.11 6.07
C VAL A 156 6.60 4.14 5.78
N LYS A 157 6.96 5.27 5.16
CA LYS A 157 5.99 6.30 4.79
C LYS A 157 4.96 5.77 3.79
N GLU A 158 5.40 5.07 2.75
CA GLU A 158 4.51 4.47 1.75
C GLU A 158 3.57 3.42 2.35
N ALA A 159 4.10 2.60 3.25
CA ALA A 159 3.31 1.60 3.98
C ALA A 159 2.25 2.28 4.87
N TYR A 160 2.58 3.37 5.57
CA TYR A 160 1.58 4.16 6.29
C TYR A 160 0.52 4.74 5.36
N GLU A 161 0.92 5.41 4.27
CA GLU A 161 0.00 6.03 3.31
C GLU A 161 -0.93 4.99 2.66
N TRP A 162 -0.42 3.79 2.38
CA TRP A 162 -1.23 2.69 1.87
C TRP A 162 -2.29 2.25 2.88
N VAL A 163 -1.92 2.01 4.14
CA VAL A 163 -2.87 1.67 5.21
C VAL A 163 -3.90 2.78 5.37
N GLU A 164 -3.45 4.02 5.46
CA GLU A 164 -4.28 5.20 5.67
C GLU A 164 -5.33 5.37 4.59
N SER A 165 -4.95 5.14 3.33
CA SER A 165 -5.87 5.22 2.18
C SER A 165 -7.02 4.21 2.20
N LYS A 166 -6.94 3.19 3.06
CA LYS A 166 -7.91 2.08 3.11
C LYS A 166 -8.79 2.10 4.35
N VAL A 167 -8.21 2.39 5.52
CA VAL A 167 -8.89 2.14 6.80
C VAL A 167 -8.84 3.32 7.77
N VAL A 168 -8.34 4.49 7.36
CA VAL A 168 -8.16 5.65 8.24
C VAL A 168 -8.96 6.85 7.74
N PHE A 169 -9.65 7.51 8.66
CA PHE A 169 -10.55 8.62 8.42
C PHE A 169 -10.26 9.77 9.39
N THR A 170 -10.77 10.96 9.07
CA THR A 170 -10.77 12.09 9.99
C THR A 170 -12.01 12.02 10.88
N PRO A 171 -11.88 12.00 12.22
CA PRO A 171 -13.04 11.91 13.10
C PRO A 171 -13.83 13.22 13.14
N GLN A 172 -15.15 13.12 13.32
CA GLN A 172 -15.98 14.26 13.72
C GLN A 172 -15.99 14.37 15.25
N LEU A 173 -15.52 15.50 15.79
CA LEU A 173 -15.42 15.70 17.23
C LEU A 173 -16.79 15.65 17.92
N THR A 174 -16.90 14.81 18.95
CA THR A 174 -18.07 14.83 19.84
C THR A 174 -17.99 16.02 20.81
N PRO A 175 -19.11 16.44 21.41
CA PRO A 175 -19.11 17.45 22.46
C PRO A 175 -18.17 17.10 23.63
N TRP A 176 -18.11 15.81 24.01
CA TRP A 176 -17.19 15.35 25.07
C TRP A 176 -15.73 15.49 24.65
N GLN A 177 -15.38 15.05 23.44
CA GLN A 177 -14.00 15.15 22.94
C GLN A 177 -13.56 16.61 22.74
N THR A 178 -14.49 17.51 22.38
CA THR A 178 -14.24 18.95 22.31
C THR A 178 -13.91 19.54 23.69
N ALA A 179 -14.68 19.17 24.72
CA ALA A 179 -14.40 19.60 26.09
C ALA A 179 -13.05 19.09 26.59
N VAL A 180 -12.68 17.87 26.22
CA VAL A 180 -11.38 17.27 26.55
C VAL A 180 -10.24 17.99 25.83
N GLU A 181 -10.39 18.31 24.53
CA GLU A 181 -9.42 19.11 23.77
C GLU A 181 -9.11 20.42 24.47
N CYS A 182 -10.15 21.18 24.82
CA CYS A 182 -10.00 22.44 25.55
C CYS A 182 -9.37 22.21 26.92
N GLY A 183 -9.78 21.16 27.64
CA GLY A 183 -9.21 20.80 28.95
C GLY A 183 -7.72 20.43 28.90
N LEU A 184 -7.25 19.79 27.82
CA LEU A 184 -5.83 19.52 27.59
C LEU A 184 -5.04 20.82 27.35
N LEU A 185 -5.60 21.76 26.58
CA LEU A 185 -5.00 23.07 26.33
C LEU A 185 -4.93 23.92 27.60
N GLU A 186 -6.01 23.95 28.41
CA GLU A 186 -6.05 24.61 29.72
C GLU A 186 -5.01 24.04 30.68
N ALA A 187 -4.76 22.73 30.62
CA ALA A 187 -3.70 22.06 31.39
C ALA A 187 -2.27 22.36 30.87
N ARG A 188 -2.14 23.20 29.84
CA ARG A 188 -0.90 23.60 29.15
C ARG A 188 -0.20 22.47 28.40
N ILE A 189 -0.97 21.55 27.81
CA ILE A 189 -0.43 20.55 26.87
C ILE A 189 -0.40 21.18 25.48
N LEU A 190 0.71 21.86 25.18
CA LEU A 190 0.91 22.69 23.99
C LEU A 190 2.07 22.17 23.13
N PRO A 191 2.12 22.52 21.83
CA PRO A 191 1.16 23.35 21.08
C PRO A 191 -0.16 22.63 20.74
N TYR A 192 -1.13 23.37 20.20
CA TYR A 192 -2.26 22.76 19.49
C TYR A 192 -1.85 22.45 18.05
N ASN A 193 -1.97 21.20 17.63
CA ASN A 193 -1.51 20.75 16.31
C ASN A 193 -2.67 20.48 15.32
N GLY A 194 -3.93 20.74 15.70
CA GLY A 194 -5.08 20.39 14.88
C GLY A 194 -5.17 18.88 14.59
N PHE A 195 -5.68 18.53 13.41
CA PHE A 195 -5.65 17.16 12.91
C PHE A 195 -4.23 16.79 12.44
N SER A 196 -3.74 15.65 12.90
CA SER A 196 -2.47 15.10 12.48
C SER A 196 -2.51 13.58 12.60
N LEU A 197 -1.76 12.89 11.74
CA LEU A 197 -1.49 11.45 11.93
C LEU A 197 -0.15 11.21 12.64
N GLU A 198 0.71 12.22 12.75
CA GLU A 198 2.05 12.11 13.32
C GLU A 198 2.05 12.08 14.85
N HIS A 199 2.96 11.34 15.47
CA HIS A 199 3.14 11.37 16.91
C HIS A 199 3.92 12.62 17.34
N VAL A 200 3.20 13.70 17.65
CA VAL A 200 3.76 15.03 17.96
C VAL A 200 3.39 15.50 19.37
N LYS A 201 4.32 16.20 20.03
CA LYS A 201 4.09 16.81 21.36
C LYS A 201 2.98 17.87 21.27
N GLY A 202 2.18 17.96 22.33
CA GLY A 202 1.06 18.90 22.44
C GLY A 202 -0.31 18.22 22.31
N THR A 203 -1.33 19.02 22.07
CA THR A 203 -2.72 18.55 21.89
C THR A 203 -3.02 18.38 20.41
N LYS A 204 -3.66 17.28 20.01
CA LYS A 204 -4.03 17.00 18.62
C LYS A 204 -5.27 16.13 18.50
N LEU A 205 -5.93 16.25 17.36
CA LEU A 205 -6.89 15.28 16.84
C LEU A 205 -6.14 14.20 16.05
N GLY A 206 -6.43 12.93 16.32
CA GLY A 206 -5.84 11.79 15.60
C GLY A 206 -6.69 11.32 14.43
N GLY A 207 -6.16 10.38 13.65
CA GLY A 207 -6.98 9.60 12.72
C GLY A 207 -7.90 8.66 13.50
N THR A 208 -8.94 8.16 12.83
CA THR A 208 -9.83 7.13 13.36
C THR A 208 -10.02 6.03 12.33
N VAL A 209 -10.26 4.79 12.78
CA VAL A 209 -10.66 3.69 11.89
C VAL A 209 -12.17 3.55 11.73
N PHE A 210 -12.94 4.49 12.28
CA PHE A 210 -14.38 4.59 12.06
C PHE A 210 -14.67 5.61 10.96
N ASP A 211 -15.43 5.22 9.94
CA ASP A 211 -15.82 6.12 8.86
C ASP A 211 -16.95 7.09 9.26
N GLU A 212 -17.37 7.94 8.32
CA GLU A 212 -18.41 8.95 8.54
C GLU A 212 -19.80 8.37 8.87
N TRP A 213 -20.03 7.08 8.57
CA TRP A 213 -21.26 6.36 8.93
C TRP A 213 -21.14 5.60 10.24
N GLY A 214 -20.00 5.70 10.93
CA GLY A 214 -19.72 4.97 12.16
C GLY A 214 -19.34 3.51 11.94
N LYS A 215 -19.03 3.09 10.71
CA LYS A 215 -18.55 1.74 10.44
C LYS A 215 -17.06 1.66 10.78
N ARG A 216 -16.68 0.63 11.55
CA ARG A 216 -15.27 0.31 11.80
C ARG A 216 -14.66 -0.39 10.59
N HIS A 217 -13.51 0.11 10.16
CA HIS A 217 -12.57 -0.55 9.26
C HIS A 217 -11.41 -1.11 10.08
N THR A 218 -11.06 -2.37 9.89
CA THR A 218 -10.05 -3.10 10.64
C THR A 218 -8.90 -3.50 9.72
N SER A 219 -7.85 -4.11 10.25
CA SER A 219 -6.81 -4.68 9.36
C SER A 219 -7.36 -5.78 8.46
N ALA A 220 -8.51 -6.41 8.77
CA ALA A 220 -9.14 -7.40 7.91
C ALA A 220 -9.57 -6.82 6.56
N ASP A 221 -9.94 -5.54 6.49
CA ASP A 221 -10.33 -4.86 5.26
C ASP A 221 -9.13 -4.68 4.30
N LEU A 222 -7.90 -4.67 4.83
CA LEU A 222 -6.68 -4.62 4.01
C LEU A 222 -6.50 -5.88 3.14
N LEU A 223 -7.12 -7.00 3.52
CA LEU A 223 -7.11 -8.23 2.73
C LEU A 223 -7.79 -8.09 1.37
N GLU A 224 -8.67 -7.09 1.20
CA GLU A 224 -9.26 -6.78 -0.11
C GLU A 224 -8.22 -6.39 -1.16
N SER A 225 -7.07 -5.90 -0.73
CA SER A 225 -5.94 -5.55 -1.61
C SER A 225 -5.14 -6.78 -2.05
N GLY A 226 -5.35 -7.94 -1.42
CA GLY A 226 -4.66 -9.19 -1.76
C GLY A 226 -5.20 -9.86 -3.02
N ASN A 227 -4.37 -10.70 -3.65
CA ASN A 227 -4.79 -11.49 -4.80
C ASN A 227 -5.63 -12.69 -4.37
N ARG A 228 -6.95 -12.60 -4.60
CA ARG A 228 -7.95 -13.60 -4.20
C ARG A 228 -7.68 -15.04 -4.66
N LYS A 229 -6.90 -15.23 -5.73
CA LYS A 229 -6.53 -16.58 -6.22
C LYS A 229 -5.39 -17.21 -5.43
N ASN A 230 -4.60 -16.38 -4.75
CA ASN A 230 -3.37 -16.76 -4.08
C ASN A 230 -3.52 -16.77 -2.56
N ILE A 231 -4.54 -16.11 -2.00
CA ILE A 231 -4.77 -16.07 -0.55
C ILE A 231 -5.93 -16.97 -0.13
N MET A 232 -5.67 -17.81 0.88
CA MET A 232 -6.66 -18.60 1.59
C MET A 232 -6.68 -18.19 3.06
N VAL A 233 -7.87 -17.84 3.57
CA VAL A 233 -8.04 -17.44 4.97
C VAL A 233 -8.81 -18.53 5.71
N LEU A 234 -8.17 -19.15 6.70
CA LEU A 234 -8.77 -20.19 7.53
C LEU A 234 -9.14 -19.62 8.90
N LEU A 235 -10.44 -19.51 9.16
CA LEU A 235 -11.02 -18.97 10.40
C LEU A 235 -11.26 -20.06 11.44
N ASN A 236 -11.58 -19.64 12.67
CA ASN A 236 -11.95 -20.53 13.79
C ASN A 236 -10.95 -21.66 14.04
N THR A 237 -9.66 -21.39 13.78
CA THR A 237 -8.60 -22.40 13.78
C THR A 237 -7.41 -21.97 14.62
N THR A 238 -7.10 -22.75 15.65
CA THR A 238 -5.97 -22.51 16.55
C THR A 238 -4.74 -23.28 16.09
N VAL A 239 -3.65 -22.58 15.78
CA VAL A 239 -2.35 -23.20 15.51
C VAL A 239 -1.76 -23.73 16.81
N LYS A 240 -1.37 -25.01 16.80
CA LYS A 240 -0.86 -25.75 17.96
C LYS A 240 0.65 -25.65 18.08
N ASN A 241 1.38 -25.98 17.01
CA ASN A 241 2.84 -25.88 16.96
C ASN A 241 3.35 -25.94 15.51
N ILE A 242 4.64 -25.70 15.36
CA ILE A 242 5.38 -25.73 14.10
C ILE A 242 5.92 -27.14 13.83
N ILE A 243 5.90 -27.55 12.56
CA ILE A 243 6.45 -28.82 12.07
C ILE A 243 7.88 -28.58 11.58
N PHE A 244 8.82 -29.45 11.98
CA PHE A 244 10.24 -29.38 11.58
C PHE A 244 10.64 -30.62 10.77
N ASP A 245 11.70 -30.50 9.97
CA ASP A 245 12.29 -31.62 9.24
C ASP A 245 12.98 -32.63 10.19
N SER A 246 13.02 -33.90 9.78
CA SER A 246 13.57 -35.02 10.56
C SER A 246 14.99 -35.44 10.17
N ASN A 247 15.51 -35.00 9.01
CA ASN A 247 16.82 -35.42 8.50
C ASN A 247 17.96 -34.55 9.04
N SER A 248 18.50 -34.95 10.18
CA SER A 248 19.68 -34.37 10.82
C SER A 248 20.99 -34.97 10.27
N GLU A 249 21.30 -34.70 9.01
CA GLU A 249 22.68 -34.81 8.50
C GLU A 249 23.43 -33.46 8.53
N GLY A 250 22.69 -32.35 8.74
CA GLY A 250 23.24 -31.04 9.06
C GLY A 250 22.70 -30.53 10.40
N ASN A 251 23.49 -29.76 11.14
CA ASN A 251 23.16 -29.11 12.42
C ASN A 251 22.01 -28.07 12.35
N GLU A 252 21.07 -28.20 11.41
CA GLU A 252 20.18 -27.11 11.00
C GLU A 252 18.70 -27.45 11.14
N THR A 253 17.99 -26.71 11.99
CA THR A 253 16.54 -26.86 12.21
C THR A 253 15.77 -26.07 11.15
N ARG A 254 14.94 -26.75 10.34
CA ARG A 254 14.11 -26.13 9.29
C ARG A 254 12.62 -26.40 9.47
N VAL A 255 11.81 -25.38 9.24
CA VAL A 255 10.35 -25.47 9.25
C VAL A 255 9.81 -26.13 7.98
N ARG A 256 8.82 -27.01 8.18
CA ARG A 256 8.06 -27.72 7.14
C ARG A 256 6.60 -27.26 7.04
N GLY A 257 6.04 -26.70 8.11
CA GLY A 257 4.61 -26.37 8.16
C GLY A 257 4.11 -26.10 9.56
N ILE A 258 2.79 -26.21 9.75
CA ILE A 258 2.09 -26.00 11.02
C ILE A 258 1.12 -27.15 11.32
N ARG A 259 0.93 -27.42 12.62
CA ARG A 259 -0.20 -28.21 13.14
C ARG A 259 -1.27 -27.29 13.69
N PHE A 260 -2.53 -27.58 13.41
CA PHE A 260 -3.66 -26.78 13.88
C PHE A 260 -4.87 -27.64 14.27
N ILE A 261 -5.75 -27.05 15.08
CA ILE A 261 -6.98 -27.65 15.62
C ILE A 261 -8.14 -26.66 15.54
N LYS A 262 -9.39 -27.13 15.66
CA LYS A 262 -10.55 -26.23 15.78
C LYS A 262 -10.51 -25.43 17.08
N SER A 263 -10.84 -24.14 16.98
CA SER A 263 -10.83 -23.22 18.13
C SER A 263 -12.01 -23.42 19.07
N ASP A 264 -13.16 -23.88 18.57
CA ASP A 264 -14.44 -24.00 19.28
C ASP A 264 -14.49 -25.09 20.37
N GLY A 265 -13.39 -25.81 20.60
CA GLY A 265 -13.36 -26.88 21.59
C GLY A 265 -13.98 -28.20 21.11
N SER A 266 -14.68 -28.23 19.97
CA SER A 266 -15.47 -29.37 19.50
C SER A 266 -14.63 -30.61 19.15
N SER A 267 -13.36 -30.41 18.80
CA SER A 267 -12.45 -31.49 18.44
C SER A 267 -11.01 -31.15 18.81
N SER A 268 -10.27 -32.18 19.25
CA SER A 268 -8.81 -32.12 19.43
C SER A 268 -8.06 -32.80 18.28
N LYS A 269 -8.74 -33.13 17.18
CA LYS A 269 -8.13 -33.72 15.99
C LYS A 269 -7.12 -32.73 15.40
N ILE A 270 -5.90 -33.22 15.17
CA ILE A 270 -4.80 -32.44 14.62
C ILE A 270 -4.86 -32.49 13.10
N HIS A 271 -4.72 -31.32 12.49
CA HIS A 271 -4.57 -31.12 11.05
C HIS A 271 -3.20 -30.49 10.77
N GLU A 272 -2.71 -30.66 9.55
CA GLU A 272 -1.40 -30.16 9.12
C GLU A 272 -1.52 -29.36 7.83
N ALA A 273 -0.72 -28.31 7.69
CA ALA A 273 -0.49 -27.59 6.44
C ALA A 273 1.01 -27.35 6.28
N TYR A 274 1.50 -27.41 5.05
CA TYR A 274 2.93 -27.45 4.76
C TYR A 274 3.40 -26.26 3.95
N LEU A 275 4.68 -25.96 4.02
CA LEU A 275 5.33 -25.05 3.09
C LEU A 275 5.54 -25.77 1.75
N SER A 276 5.25 -25.08 0.65
CA SER A 276 5.54 -25.54 -0.70
C SER A 276 7.02 -25.87 -0.84
N GLN A 277 7.31 -27.12 -1.22
CA GLN A 277 8.67 -27.57 -1.51
C GLN A 277 8.93 -27.41 -3.02
N PRO A 278 9.70 -26.41 -3.47
CA PRO A 278 9.98 -26.27 -4.89
C PRO A 278 10.94 -27.38 -5.33
N LYS A 279 10.55 -28.13 -6.37
CA LYS A 279 11.33 -29.29 -6.86
C LYS A 279 12.75 -28.94 -7.34
N ASN A 280 13.09 -27.66 -7.56
CA ASN A 280 14.39 -27.19 -8.09
C ASN A 280 14.83 -25.78 -7.61
N SER A 281 14.41 -25.30 -6.42
CA SER A 281 14.84 -23.99 -5.87
C SER A 281 15.46 -24.14 -4.48
N SER A 282 16.57 -23.43 -4.23
CA SER A 282 17.22 -23.33 -2.93
C SER A 282 16.47 -22.42 -1.94
N ARG A 283 15.49 -21.64 -2.40
CA ARG A 283 14.67 -20.74 -1.57
C ARG A 283 13.32 -21.38 -1.25
N TRP A 284 13.11 -21.64 0.03
CA TRP A 284 11.82 -22.01 0.61
C TRP A 284 11.13 -20.74 1.12
N GLY A 285 9.80 -20.73 1.15
CA GLY A 285 9.08 -19.69 1.87
C GLY A 285 9.11 -19.92 3.38
N ASP A 286 8.36 -19.09 4.11
CA ASP A 286 8.44 -19.00 5.57
C ASP A 286 7.06 -19.27 6.21
N VAL A 287 7.07 -19.92 7.38
CA VAL A 287 6.00 -19.73 8.37
C VAL A 287 6.27 -18.42 9.09
N ILE A 288 5.27 -17.55 9.18
CA ILE A 288 5.38 -16.24 9.83
C ILE A 288 4.38 -16.20 10.98
N LEU A 289 4.88 -15.99 12.20
CA LEU A 289 4.05 -15.76 13.38
C LEU A 289 3.68 -14.28 13.46
N SER A 290 2.38 -14.01 13.36
CA SER A 290 1.75 -12.69 13.58
C SER A 290 0.61 -12.82 14.60
N ALA A 291 0.79 -13.70 15.59
CA ALA A 291 -0.19 -14.07 16.59
C ALA A 291 -0.22 -13.10 17.80
N GLY A 292 0.55 -12.02 17.73
CA GLY A 292 0.63 -10.93 18.71
C GLY A 292 1.55 -11.25 19.89
N ALA A 293 1.75 -10.24 20.74
CA ALA A 293 2.64 -10.26 21.91
C ALA A 293 2.45 -11.44 22.87
N LEU A 294 1.25 -12.03 22.91
CA LEU A 294 0.99 -13.23 23.71
C LEU A 294 1.04 -14.53 22.88
N GLY A 295 0.51 -14.51 21.65
CA GLY A 295 0.36 -15.72 20.84
C GLY A 295 1.67 -16.19 20.21
N SER A 296 2.48 -15.28 19.68
CA SER A 296 3.74 -15.61 19.01
C SER A 296 4.76 -16.29 19.94
N PRO A 297 5.09 -15.73 21.13
CA PRO A 297 5.97 -16.43 22.07
C PRO A 297 5.34 -17.74 22.59
N GLN A 298 4.02 -17.79 22.79
CA GLN A 298 3.34 -19.04 23.19
C GLN A 298 3.54 -20.15 22.15
N ILE A 299 3.36 -19.85 20.86
CA ILE A 299 3.52 -20.83 19.77
C ILE A 299 4.98 -21.28 19.65
N LEU A 300 5.96 -20.38 19.82
CA LEU A 300 7.38 -20.75 19.85
C LEU A 300 7.67 -21.74 20.98
N LEU A 301 7.20 -21.45 22.20
CA LEU A 301 7.36 -22.35 23.36
C LEU A 301 6.70 -23.71 23.11
N LEU A 302 5.45 -23.73 22.60
CA LEU A 302 4.74 -24.97 22.25
C LEU A 302 5.40 -25.76 21.12
N SER A 303 6.26 -25.11 20.33
CA SER A 303 7.04 -25.72 19.25
C SER A 303 8.42 -26.19 19.69
N GLY A 304 8.76 -26.08 20.98
CA GLY A 304 10.07 -26.46 21.52
C GLY A 304 11.17 -25.43 21.28
N ILE A 305 10.82 -24.17 20.99
CA ILE A 305 11.76 -23.06 20.86
C ILE A 305 11.64 -22.19 22.11
N GLY A 306 12.64 -22.25 23.00
CA GLY A 306 12.57 -21.57 24.29
C GLY A 306 13.64 -22.02 25.29
N SER A 307 13.51 -21.57 26.54
CA SER A 307 14.38 -22.02 27.64
C SER A 307 14.20 -23.52 27.92
N HIS A 308 15.32 -24.26 28.00
CA HIS A 308 15.34 -25.69 28.30
C HIS A 308 14.58 -26.03 29.59
N GLU A 309 14.80 -25.26 30.65
CA GLU A 309 14.13 -25.47 31.94
C GLU A 309 12.62 -25.26 31.83
N HIS A 310 12.20 -24.24 31.08
CA HIS A 310 10.78 -23.95 30.89
C HIS A 310 10.10 -25.07 30.10
N LEU A 311 10.67 -25.47 28.97
CA LEU A 311 10.11 -26.50 28.09
C LEU A 311 10.02 -27.87 28.80
N LYS A 312 11.02 -28.21 29.61
CA LYS A 312 11.02 -29.44 30.44
C LYS A 312 9.85 -29.49 31.42
N LYS A 313 9.43 -28.36 32.01
CA LYS A 313 8.28 -28.29 32.94
C LYS A 313 6.96 -28.72 32.28
N PHE A 314 6.85 -28.59 30.96
CA PHE A 314 5.66 -28.93 30.19
C PHE A 314 5.84 -30.22 29.35
N ASN A 315 6.91 -30.98 29.58
CA ASN A 315 7.27 -32.16 28.79
C ASN A 315 7.36 -31.88 27.28
N ILE A 316 7.86 -30.69 26.91
CA ILE A 316 8.08 -30.30 25.52
C ILE A 316 9.55 -30.53 25.17
N SER A 317 9.81 -31.33 24.14
CA SER A 317 11.17 -31.57 23.65
C SER A 317 11.78 -30.28 23.08
N VAL A 318 13.00 -29.96 23.51
CA VAL A 318 13.71 -28.77 23.04
C VAL A 318 14.18 -28.99 21.61
N LYS A 319 13.83 -28.05 20.72
CA LYS A 319 14.31 -27.96 19.33
C LYS A 319 15.40 -26.92 19.19
N VAL A 320 15.18 -25.73 19.76
CA VAL A 320 16.19 -24.67 19.81
C VAL A 320 16.11 -23.97 21.18
N GLY A 321 17.25 -23.88 21.85
CA GLY A 321 17.38 -23.20 23.14
C GLY A 321 17.46 -21.69 22.99
N LEU A 322 16.33 -21.00 22.87
CA LEU A 322 16.27 -19.53 22.84
C LEU A 322 15.71 -18.99 24.16
N GLN A 323 16.59 -18.59 25.08
CA GLN A 323 16.16 -18.08 26.38
C GLN A 323 15.35 -16.77 26.29
N GLY A 324 15.53 -15.99 25.21
CA GLY A 324 14.79 -14.74 25.02
C GLY A 324 13.28 -14.89 24.78
N VAL A 325 12.79 -16.08 24.41
CA VAL A 325 11.36 -16.29 24.11
C VAL A 325 10.52 -16.10 25.36
N GLY A 326 9.56 -15.19 25.27
CA GLY A 326 8.69 -14.78 26.38
C GLY A 326 9.32 -13.78 27.34
N HIS A 327 10.58 -13.38 27.17
CA HIS A 327 11.21 -12.35 28.01
C HIS A 327 10.98 -10.93 27.47
N GLY A 328 11.11 -9.94 28.35
CA GLY A 328 10.98 -8.54 27.97
C GLY A 328 9.54 -8.12 27.68
N MET A 329 8.55 -8.78 28.28
CA MET A 329 7.15 -8.39 28.15
C MET A 329 6.95 -7.02 28.80
N GLN A 330 6.31 -6.10 28.10
CA GLN A 330 5.99 -4.77 28.62
C GLN A 330 4.53 -4.43 28.35
N ASP A 331 3.93 -3.68 29.27
CA ASP A 331 2.65 -3.03 29.06
C ASP A 331 2.74 -1.61 29.59
N ASN A 332 2.08 -0.69 28.91
CA ASN A 332 2.09 0.72 29.27
C ASN A 332 1.23 0.93 30.54
N PRO A 333 1.83 1.34 31.68
CA PRO A 333 1.08 1.62 32.89
C PRO A 333 0.12 2.79 32.66
N CYS A 334 -1.15 2.57 32.98
CA CYS A 334 -2.24 3.53 32.84
C CYS A 334 -2.77 3.96 34.21
N ILE A 335 -3.05 5.25 34.39
CA ILE A 335 -3.91 5.74 35.46
C ILE A 335 -5.15 6.39 34.85
N THR A 336 -6.29 6.17 35.48
CA THR A 336 -7.58 6.70 35.04
C THR A 336 -8.22 7.52 36.15
N VAL A 337 -8.70 8.72 35.81
CA VAL A 337 -9.58 9.53 36.66
C VAL A 337 -10.98 9.49 36.05
N LEU A 338 -11.97 9.10 36.86
CA LEU A 338 -13.37 9.16 36.49
C LEU A 338 -13.89 10.56 36.78
N VAL A 339 -14.34 11.26 35.75
CA VAL A 339 -14.84 12.63 35.92
C VAL A 339 -16.33 12.69 36.25
N ASP A 340 -17.05 11.60 35.99
CA ASP A 340 -18.45 11.46 36.39
C ASP A 340 -18.59 10.87 37.81
N THR A 341 -19.60 11.36 38.55
CA THR A 341 -19.85 10.95 39.94
C THR A 341 -20.45 9.55 40.05
N MET A 342 -21.34 9.19 39.12
CA MET A 342 -22.06 7.92 39.10
C MET A 342 -22.15 7.36 37.67
N PRO A 343 -22.23 6.03 37.51
CA PRO A 343 -22.54 5.42 36.22
C PRO A 343 -23.88 5.94 35.67
N ALA A 344 -23.91 6.21 34.36
CA ALA A 344 -25.14 6.62 33.68
C ALA A 344 -25.24 5.97 32.30
N LYS A 345 -26.47 5.89 31.76
CA LYS A 345 -26.72 5.36 30.42
C LYS A 345 -26.32 6.40 29.37
N ARG A 346 -25.06 6.37 28.94
CA ARG A 346 -24.50 7.21 27.87
C ARG A 346 -24.10 6.34 26.69
N GLN A 347 -24.21 6.87 25.47
CA GLN A 347 -23.62 6.22 24.31
C GLN A 347 -22.11 6.11 24.52
N PRO A 348 -21.50 4.93 24.32
CA PRO A 348 -20.06 4.82 24.32
C PRO A 348 -19.42 5.65 23.22
N GLU A 349 -18.25 6.21 23.52
CA GLU A 349 -17.52 7.08 22.61
C GLU A 349 -16.02 6.74 22.68
N PRO A 350 -15.37 6.46 21.53
CA PRO A 350 -13.93 6.25 21.48
C PRO A 350 -13.14 7.55 21.66
N PRO A 351 -11.84 7.47 21.99
CA PRO A 351 -10.97 8.64 21.98
C PRO A 351 -10.79 9.21 20.57
N GLN A 352 -10.80 10.52 20.44
CA GLN A 352 -10.57 11.27 19.20
C GLN A 352 -9.44 12.28 19.37
N VAL A 353 -9.27 12.81 20.58
CA VAL A 353 -8.25 13.80 20.94
C VAL A 353 -7.22 13.17 21.88
N VAL A 354 -5.96 13.55 21.69
CA VAL A 354 -4.87 13.12 22.57
C VAL A 354 -4.03 14.33 23.00
N GLY A 355 -3.59 14.30 24.25
CA GLY A 355 -2.53 15.17 24.76
C GLY A 355 -1.23 14.39 24.92
N ILE A 356 -0.16 14.85 24.27
CA ILE A 356 1.17 14.23 24.35
C ILE A 356 2.10 15.21 25.09
N ALA A 357 2.54 14.83 26.29
CA ALA A 357 3.25 15.70 27.21
C ALA A 357 4.55 15.06 27.72
N ASP A 358 5.35 15.88 28.42
CA ASP A 358 6.59 15.49 29.10
C ASP A 358 7.54 14.71 28.17
N ASP A 359 7.94 15.35 27.07
CA ASP A 359 8.82 14.76 26.05
C ASP A 359 8.37 13.37 25.60
N PHE A 360 7.10 13.30 25.21
CA PHE A 360 6.41 12.11 24.70
C PHE A 360 6.18 10.99 25.73
N ARG A 361 6.49 11.23 27.02
CA ARG A 361 6.30 10.23 28.08
C ARG A 361 4.84 10.00 28.45
N PHE A 362 4.03 11.06 28.45
CA PHE A 362 2.63 10.98 28.88
C PHE A 362 1.70 11.16 27.70
N ILE A 363 0.79 10.20 27.54
CA ILE A 363 -0.22 10.21 26.49
C ILE A 363 -1.57 10.15 27.19
N ILE A 364 -2.36 11.22 27.09
CA ILE A 364 -3.63 11.41 27.76
C ILE A 364 -4.77 11.37 26.74
N GLU A 365 -5.73 10.49 26.98
CA GLU A 365 -6.93 10.29 26.16
C GLU A 365 -8.17 10.26 27.05
N ALA A 366 -9.32 10.63 26.50
CA ALA A 366 -10.60 10.52 27.19
C ALA A 366 -11.60 9.78 26.32
N LEU A 367 -12.58 9.15 26.95
CA LEU A 367 -13.51 8.24 26.27
C LEU A 367 -14.74 8.01 27.16
N VAL A 368 -15.78 7.40 26.59
CA VAL A 368 -16.97 6.95 27.33
C VAL A 368 -17.04 5.43 27.20
N LEU A 369 -16.78 4.72 28.30
CA LEU A 369 -16.72 3.25 28.30
C LEU A 369 -17.97 2.63 28.89
N PRO A 370 -18.55 1.60 28.24
CA PRO A 370 -19.58 0.80 28.85
C PRO A 370 -18.97 -0.07 29.96
N ILE A 371 -19.61 -0.08 31.13
CA ILE A 371 -19.31 -1.02 32.23
C ILE A 371 -20.38 -2.11 32.36
N SER A 372 -21.53 -1.90 31.74
CA SER A 372 -22.61 -2.87 31.53
C SER A 372 -23.42 -2.46 30.30
N PHE A 373 -24.38 -3.29 29.88
CA PHE A 373 -25.30 -2.95 28.78
C PHE A 373 -26.15 -1.69 29.04
N ASN A 374 -26.29 -1.25 30.30
CA ASN A 374 -27.15 -0.13 30.69
C ASN A 374 -26.39 1.01 31.38
N ALA A 375 -25.07 0.92 31.54
CA ALA A 375 -24.30 1.93 32.25
C ALA A 375 -22.90 2.12 31.65
N SER A 376 -22.49 3.38 31.57
CA SER A 376 -21.21 3.83 31.06
C SER A 376 -20.54 4.79 32.06
N ARG A 377 -19.22 4.89 31.99
CA ARG A 377 -18.39 5.82 32.79
C ARG A 377 -17.58 6.72 31.87
N MET A 378 -17.16 7.87 32.39
CA MET A 378 -16.37 8.88 31.66
C MET A 378 -14.94 8.98 32.21
N PRO A 379 -14.05 8.07 31.82
CA PRO A 379 -12.64 8.15 32.17
C PRO A 379 -11.87 9.18 31.33
N ILE A 380 -10.98 9.92 32.00
CA ILE A 380 -9.77 10.48 31.37
C ILE A 380 -8.60 9.61 31.84
N ALA A 381 -7.87 9.05 30.89
CA ALA A 381 -6.79 8.11 31.14
C ALA A 381 -5.46 8.65 30.63
N ALA A 382 -4.37 8.33 31.32
CA ALA A 382 -3.02 8.64 30.86
C ALA A 382 -2.14 7.40 30.95
N LYS A 383 -1.32 7.16 29.91
CA LYS A 383 -0.26 6.13 29.94
C LYS A 383 1.14 6.73 30.01
N ILE A 384 2.03 5.94 30.62
CA ILE A 384 3.48 6.09 30.50
C ILE A 384 3.93 5.32 29.24
N ALA A 385 4.48 6.03 28.25
CA ALA A 385 4.81 5.49 26.93
C ALA A 385 6.01 4.52 26.93
N PHE A 386 7.02 4.80 27.76
CA PHE A 386 8.30 4.08 27.79
C PHE A 386 8.63 3.59 29.20
N PRO A 387 7.88 2.60 29.73
CA PRO A 387 8.16 2.06 31.06
C PRO A 387 9.53 1.35 31.08
N ALA A 388 10.25 1.48 32.18
CA ALA A 388 11.48 0.72 32.43
C ALA A 388 11.17 -0.72 32.87
N SER A 389 10.03 -0.92 33.53
CA SER A 389 9.59 -2.22 34.03
C SER A 389 9.38 -3.20 32.88
N LYS A 390 9.97 -4.39 33.02
CA LYS A 390 9.83 -5.52 32.09
C LYS A 390 9.48 -6.76 32.87
N GLY A 391 8.67 -7.61 32.28
CA GLY A 391 8.33 -8.90 32.82
C GLY A 391 8.54 -10.03 31.82
N LYS A 392 7.75 -11.09 31.97
CA LYS A 392 7.88 -12.31 31.18
C LYS A 392 6.56 -13.03 30.98
N LEU A 393 6.54 -13.83 29.92
CA LEU A 393 5.48 -14.74 29.52
C LEU A 393 5.95 -16.18 29.70
N GLU A 394 5.07 -17.01 30.22
CA GLU A 394 5.28 -18.42 30.50
C GLU A 394 4.06 -19.22 30.05
N LEU A 395 4.27 -20.45 29.58
CA LEU A 395 3.15 -21.36 29.37
C LEU A 395 2.40 -21.59 30.69
N LYS A 396 1.08 -21.68 30.61
CA LYS A 396 0.20 -22.15 31.70
C LYS A 396 -0.32 -23.57 31.42
N SER A 397 -0.46 -23.91 30.14
CA SER A 397 -0.99 -25.17 29.63
C SER A 397 -0.32 -25.49 28.29
N THR A 398 -0.34 -26.77 27.90
CA THR A 398 0.04 -27.23 26.54
C THR A 398 -1.11 -27.11 25.54
N ASP A 399 -2.32 -26.74 26.00
CA ASP A 399 -3.43 -26.40 25.13
C ASP A 399 -3.26 -24.96 24.59
N PRO A 400 -3.09 -24.78 23.26
CA PRO A 400 -2.87 -23.46 22.65
C PRO A 400 -4.09 -22.52 22.73
N ARG A 401 -5.28 -23.03 23.06
CA ARG A 401 -6.50 -22.20 23.21
C ARG A 401 -6.47 -21.37 24.50
N GLN A 402 -5.77 -21.88 25.51
CA GLN A 402 -5.64 -21.25 26.83
C GLN A 402 -4.65 -20.08 26.79
N ASN A 403 -4.95 -19.01 27.53
CA ASN A 403 -4.01 -17.89 27.66
C ASN A 403 -2.72 -18.33 28.36
N PRO A 404 -1.54 -17.85 27.90
CA PRO A 404 -0.31 -18.00 28.66
C PRO A 404 -0.37 -17.17 29.96
N SER A 405 0.53 -17.46 30.89
CA SER A 405 0.74 -16.63 32.07
C SER A 405 1.69 -15.48 31.72
N VAL A 406 1.34 -14.24 32.10
CA VAL A 406 2.19 -13.07 31.87
C VAL A 406 2.27 -12.21 33.12
N ILE A 407 3.47 -11.70 33.40
CA ILE A 407 3.73 -10.64 34.38
C ILE A 407 4.38 -9.47 33.63
N PHE A 408 3.98 -8.24 33.94
CA PHE A 408 4.55 -7.02 33.36
C PHE A 408 5.39 -6.22 34.36
N ASN A 409 5.23 -6.49 35.66
CA ASN A 409 5.89 -5.79 36.76
C ASN A 409 5.53 -4.29 36.79
N TYR A 410 4.24 -3.96 36.70
CA TYR A 410 3.79 -2.56 36.63
C TYR A 410 4.37 -1.71 37.77
N LEU A 411 5.08 -0.63 37.41
CA LEU A 411 5.66 0.33 38.35
C LEU A 411 6.64 -0.30 39.37
N ALA A 412 7.24 -1.45 39.04
CA ALA A 412 8.24 -2.10 39.89
C ALA A 412 9.53 -1.28 39.95
N GLU A 413 9.91 -0.65 38.84
CA GLU A 413 11.03 0.28 38.78
C GLU A 413 10.66 1.62 39.40
N GLU A 414 11.51 2.13 40.31
CA GLU A 414 11.27 3.39 41.02
C GLU A 414 11.10 4.58 40.05
N LYS A 415 11.81 4.54 38.91
CA LYS A 415 11.66 5.54 37.84
C LYS A 415 10.23 5.57 37.28
N ASP A 416 9.62 4.41 37.02
CA ASP A 416 8.26 4.35 36.49
C ASP A 416 7.25 4.88 37.51
N LEU A 417 7.47 4.58 38.79
CA LEU A 417 6.62 5.10 39.87
C LEU A 417 6.73 6.62 40.02
N GLN A 418 7.93 7.19 39.86
CA GLN A 418 8.12 8.65 39.84
C GLN A 418 7.41 9.30 38.64
N GLU A 419 7.54 8.72 37.45
CA GLU A 419 6.83 9.19 36.26
C GLU A 419 5.31 9.09 36.43
N CYS A 420 4.80 8.02 37.06
CA CYS A 420 3.39 7.90 37.38
C CYS A 420 2.90 9.04 38.29
N VAL A 421 3.67 9.44 39.31
CA VAL A 421 3.30 10.56 40.20
C VAL A 421 3.16 11.88 39.43
N LYS A 422 4.09 12.16 38.51
CA LYS A 422 4.02 13.35 37.63
C LYS A 422 2.81 13.29 36.69
N MET A 423 2.58 12.11 36.10
CA MET A 423 1.45 11.87 35.20
C MET A 423 0.10 12.08 35.92
N VAL A 424 -0.06 11.59 37.15
CA VAL A 424 -1.26 11.80 37.97
C VAL A 424 -1.50 13.30 38.20
N GLN A 425 -0.46 14.07 38.51
CA GLN A 425 -0.60 15.51 38.70
C GLN A 425 -1.06 16.22 37.41
N LEU A 426 -0.59 15.79 36.24
CA LEU A 426 -1.08 16.30 34.96
C LEU A 426 -2.52 15.88 34.69
N LEU A 427 -2.86 14.61 34.94
CA LEU A 427 -4.20 14.07 34.75
C LEU A 427 -5.24 14.76 35.63
N GLU A 428 -4.90 15.05 36.90
CA GLU A 428 -5.74 15.84 37.80
C GLU A 428 -6.03 17.23 37.22
N ARG A 429 -5.02 17.92 36.64
CA ARG A 429 -5.21 19.24 36.02
C ARG A 429 -6.18 19.18 34.84
N VAL A 430 -6.04 18.18 33.97
CA VAL A 430 -6.95 17.98 32.82
C VAL A 430 -8.38 17.69 33.31
N SER A 431 -8.53 16.78 34.29
CA SER A 431 -9.85 16.40 34.82
C SER A 431 -10.60 17.54 35.55
N LYS A 432 -9.86 18.52 36.08
CA LYS A 432 -10.40 19.67 36.82
C LYS A 432 -10.41 20.95 35.98
N SER A 433 -10.18 20.86 34.68
CA SER A 433 -10.27 21.98 33.75
C SER A 433 -11.68 22.59 33.75
N GLU A 434 -11.75 23.86 33.39
CA GLU A 434 -13.01 24.60 33.28
C GLU A 434 -13.91 23.97 32.21
N SER A 435 -13.33 23.64 31.05
CA SER A 435 -14.05 22.96 29.95
C SER A 435 -14.66 21.62 30.36
N VAL A 436 -13.91 20.76 31.08
CA VAL A 436 -14.45 19.47 31.57
C VAL A 436 -15.53 19.70 32.62
N SER A 437 -15.34 20.65 33.54
CA SER A 437 -16.32 20.97 34.59
C SER A 437 -17.63 21.51 34.00
N MET A 438 -17.52 22.39 32.99
CA MET A 438 -18.64 22.96 32.24
C MET A 438 -19.42 21.87 31.50
N PHE A 439 -18.73 20.95 30.82
CA PHE A 439 -19.38 19.82 30.15
C PHE A 439 -20.20 18.96 31.11
N LEU A 440 -19.68 18.74 32.32
CA LEU A 440 -20.35 17.94 33.35
C LEU A 440 -21.49 18.68 34.07
N GLY A 441 -21.69 19.98 33.80
CA GLY A 441 -22.64 20.81 34.53
C GLY A 441 -22.26 21.03 36.00
N THR A 442 -20.95 21.01 36.29
CA THR A 442 -20.41 21.16 37.64
C THR A 442 -19.58 22.44 37.76
N THR A 443 -19.53 23.05 38.95
CA THR A 443 -18.59 24.15 39.20
C THR A 443 -17.16 23.62 39.23
N PRO A 444 -16.18 24.31 38.62
CA PRO A 444 -14.77 23.92 38.68
C PRO A 444 -14.34 23.68 40.13
N ASN A 445 -14.09 22.42 40.48
CA ASN A 445 -13.75 22.08 41.85
C ASN A 445 -12.31 22.50 42.13
N ARG A 446 -12.13 23.71 42.69
CA ARG A 446 -10.83 24.26 43.13
C ARG A 446 -10.27 23.57 44.39
N ALA A 447 -10.87 22.47 44.86
CA ALA A 447 -10.29 21.66 45.92
C ALA A 447 -8.83 21.33 45.58
N LYS A 448 -7.93 21.59 46.54
CA LYS A 448 -6.48 21.40 46.42
C LYS A 448 -6.21 20.08 45.70
N LEU A 449 -5.51 20.15 44.56
CA LEU A 449 -4.83 18.98 43.96
C LEU A 449 -4.17 18.18 45.08
N MET A 450 -4.12 16.84 44.98
CA MET A 450 -3.46 16.03 46.01
C MET A 450 -2.09 16.64 46.32
N SER A 451 -1.95 17.25 47.51
CA SER A 451 -0.77 18.07 47.82
C SER A 451 0.44 17.21 48.18
N ASN A 452 0.21 15.97 48.62
CA ASN A 452 1.24 15.05 49.05
C ASN A 452 1.63 14.05 47.93
N ALA A 453 2.92 14.03 47.57
CA ALA A 453 3.48 13.07 46.62
C ALA A 453 3.30 11.61 47.06
N GLU A 454 3.28 11.33 48.36
CA GLU A 454 3.09 9.97 48.91
C GLU A 454 1.68 9.44 48.64
N GLN A 455 0.66 10.30 48.72
CA GLN A 455 -0.71 9.92 48.38
C GLN A 455 -0.82 9.59 46.89
N ARG A 456 -0.16 10.35 46.01
CA ARG A 456 -0.10 10.04 44.57
C ARG A 456 0.63 8.73 44.30
N ARG A 457 1.72 8.42 45.02
CA ARG A 457 2.41 7.12 44.93
C ARG A 457 1.50 5.97 45.33
N LYS A 458 0.73 6.12 46.41
CA LYS A 458 -0.26 5.11 46.84
C LYS A 458 -1.32 4.89 45.76
N LEU A 459 -1.85 5.97 45.17
CA LEU A 459 -2.82 5.90 44.07
C LEU A 459 -2.23 5.17 42.85
N CYS A 460 -1.02 5.52 42.45
CA CYS A 460 -0.31 4.85 41.35
C CYS A 460 -0.26 3.34 41.55
N LYS A 461 0.13 2.86 42.74
CA LYS A 461 0.21 1.43 43.03
C LYS A 461 -1.16 0.74 43.11
N SER A 462 -2.16 1.39 43.70
CA SER A 462 -3.48 0.78 43.90
C SER A 462 -4.39 0.83 42.68
N SER A 463 -4.08 1.69 41.71
CA SER A 463 -4.99 2.03 40.60
C SER A 463 -4.34 1.92 39.23
N VAL A 464 -3.13 1.36 39.14
CA VAL A 464 -2.50 1.06 37.86
C VAL A 464 -3.35 0.08 37.06
N ARG A 465 -3.50 0.37 35.78
CA ARG A 465 -4.20 -0.47 34.81
C ARG A 465 -3.36 -0.63 33.55
N THR A 466 -3.82 -1.47 32.65
CA THR A 466 -3.30 -1.55 31.28
C THR A 466 -3.85 -0.39 30.44
N PHE A 467 -3.06 0.08 29.47
CA PHE A 467 -3.57 0.87 28.34
C PHE A 467 -3.85 0.01 27.10
N TYR A 468 -3.86 -1.33 27.26
CA TYR A 468 -4.04 -2.35 26.23
C TYR A 468 -2.98 -2.33 25.11
N HIS A 469 -1.80 -1.77 25.40
CA HIS A 469 -0.70 -1.58 24.44
C HIS A 469 0.52 -2.46 24.75
N TYR A 470 0.29 -3.64 25.33
CA TYR A 470 1.35 -4.58 25.65
C TYR A 470 2.08 -5.10 24.40
N HIS A 471 3.38 -5.33 24.58
CA HIS A 471 4.33 -5.71 23.54
C HIS A 471 5.51 -6.50 24.13
N GLY A 472 6.43 -6.95 23.28
CA GLY A 472 7.59 -7.74 23.70
C GLY A 472 7.33 -9.25 23.74
N GLY A 473 8.34 -10.01 24.15
CA GLY A 473 8.32 -11.49 24.18
C GLY A 473 9.09 -12.16 23.04
N CYS A 474 9.37 -11.46 21.94
CA CYS A 474 10.16 -11.95 20.79
C CYS A 474 11.07 -10.85 20.22
N ALA A 475 11.79 -10.13 21.09
CA ALA A 475 12.59 -8.96 20.70
C ALA A 475 13.64 -9.24 19.61
N ILE A 476 13.87 -8.25 18.76
CA ILE A 476 14.96 -8.23 17.77
C ILE A 476 16.30 -8.27 18.51
N GLY A 477 17.28 -9.02 17.98
CA GLY A 477 18.58 -9.23 18.62
C GLY A 477 18.57 -10.27 19.75
N SER A 478 17.39 -10.73 20.20
CA SER A 478 17.25 -11.74 21.25
C SER A 478 16.59 -13.03 20.76
N VAL A 479 15.45 -12.92 20.07
CA VAL A 479 14.70 -14.05 19.53
C VAL A 479 14.73 -14.06 18.00
N VAL A 480 14.64 -12.88 17.39
CA VAL A 480 14.70 -12.71 15.94
C VAL A 480 15.85 -11.82 15.51
N ASP A 481 16.33 -12.00 14.28
CA ASP A 481 17.28 -11.10 13.63
C ASP A 481 16.60 -9.81 13.10
N LYS A 482 17.38 -8.92 12.50
CA LYS A 482 16.90 -7.65 11.90
C LYS A 482 15.93 -7.85 10.73
N ASP A 483 15.89 -9.05 10.15
CA ASP A 483 14.97 -9.43 9.09
C ASP A 483 13.80 -10.26 9.66
N TYR A 484 13.60 -10.22 10.98
CA TYR A 484 12.54 -10.92 11.72
C TYR A 484 12.62 -12.45 11.69
N ARG A 485 13.77 -13.03 11.33
CA ARG A 485 13.95 -14.49 11.33
C ARG A 485 14.31 -15.01 12.71
N VAL A 486 13.70 -16.11 13.11
CA VAL A 486 13.99 -16.74 14.42
C VAL A 486 15.39 -17.35 14.41
N TYR A 487 16.20 -17.02 15.42
CA TYR A 487 17.57 -17.54 15.52
C TYR A 487 17.59 -19.07 15.58
N GLY A 488 18.50 -19.69 14.82
CA GLY A 488 18.67 -21.14 14.79
C GLY A 488 17.55 -21.91 14.07
N VAL A 489 16.60 -21.23 13.42
CA VAL A 489 15.48 -21.87 12.69
C VAL A 489 15.32 -21.27 11.30
N LYS A 490 15.54 -22.09 10.25
CA LYS A 490 15.25 -21.69 8.86
C LYS A 490 13.76 -21.83 8.54
N GLY A 491 13.22 -20.88 7.78
CA GLY A 491 11.82 -20.92 7.36
C GLY A 491 10.84 -20.38 8.40
N LEU A 492 11.30 -19.62 9.41
CA LEU A 492 10.47 -19.11 10.50
C LEU A 492 10.74 -17.64 10.78
N ARG A 493 9.66 -16.85 10.87
CA ARG A 493 9.71 -15.43 11.28
C ARG A 493 8.69 -15.10 12.35
N VAL A 494 8.92 -14.00 13.06
CA VAL A 494 7.93 -13.35 13.94
C VAL A 494 7.78 -11.91 13.52
N ILE A 495 6.59 -11.50 13.08
CA ILE A 495 6.29 -10.15 12.62
C ILE A 495 4.98 -9.69 13.25
N ASP A 496 5.08 -9.11 14.44
CA ASP A 496 4.00 -8.44 15.18
C ASP A 496 4.59 -7.66 16.37
N GLY A 497 3.72 -7.15 17.25
CA GLY A 497 4.12 -6.36 18.43
C GLY A 497 4.96 -7.10 19.48
N SER A 498 5.12 -8.43 19.38
CA SER A 498 6.06 -9.16 20.24
C SER A 498 7.53 -8.79 19.99
N THR A 499 7.82 -8.19 18.83
CA THR A 499 9.17 -7.80 18.41
C THR A 499 9.58 -6.41 18.87
N PHE A 500 8.64 -5.62 19.38
CA PHE A 500 8.89 -4.26 19.85
C PHE A 500 9.55 -4.27 21.23
N GLU A 501 10.63 -3.49 21.37
CA GLU A 501 11.28 -3.27 22.67
C GLU A 501 10.66 -2.10 23.46
N GLU A 502 9.85 -1.28 22.81
CA GLU A 502 9.13 -0.17 23.42
C GLU A 502 7.88 0.20 22.60
N SER A 503 7.02 1.06 23.15
CA SER A 503 5.83 1.53 22.46
C SER A 503 6.21 2.49 21.32
N PRO A 504 5.65 2.35 20.10
CA PRO A 504 6.02 3.20 18.96
C PRO A 504 5.52 4.65 19.07
N GLY A 505 4.62 4.95 20.02
CA GLY A 505 4.06 6.29 20.21
C GLY A 505 2.71 6.25 20.91
N THR A 506 1.73 7.00 20.36
CA THR A 506 0.37 7.13 20.92
C THR A 506 -0.30 5.76 21.09
N ASN A 507 -0.30 4.95 20.04
CA ASN A 507 -0.74 3.57 20.06
C ASN A 507 0.01 2.77 18.98
N PRO A 508 0.07 1.43 19.10
CA PRO A 508 0.84 0.61 18.17
C PRO A 508 0.10 0.22 16.89
N MET A 509 -1.20 0.54 16.75
CA MET A 509 -2.04 -0.03 15.69
C MET A 509 -1.52 0.32 14.30
N ALA A 510 -1.25 1.61 14.06
CA ALA A 510 -0.76 2.10 12.78
C ALA A 510 0.57 1.42 12.41
N THR A 511 1.53 1.41 13.35
CA THR A 511 2.85 0.81 13.15
C THR A 511 2.77 -0.69 12.87
N LEU A 512 1.85 -1.39 13.52
CA LEU A 512 1.63 -2.82 13.29
C LEU A 512 1.00 -3.11 11.93
N MET A 513 0.07 -2.28 11.45
CA MET A 513 -0.48 -2.41 10.09
C MET A 513 0.59 -2.10 9.05
N MET A 514 1.35 -1.02 9.25
CA MET A 514 2.47 -0.59 8.41
C MET A 514 3.54 -1.68 8.28
N LEU A 515 3.92 -2.31 9.39
CA LEU A 515 4.92 -3.39 9.41
C LEU A 515 4.50 -4.59 8.55
N GLY A 516 3.19 -4.81 8.36
CA GLY A 516 2.68 -5.87 7.50
C GLY A 516 2.60 -5.50 6.01
N SER A 517 2.62 -4.22 5.65
CA SER A 517 2.40 -3.75 4.27
C SER A 517 3.68 -3.58 3.42
N PHE A 518 4.78 -4.27 3.77
CA PHE A 518 6.08 -4.04 3.15
C PHE A 518 6.17 -4.57 1.70
N ILE A 519 6.19 -3.65 0.72
CA ILE A 519 6.37 -3.91 -0.72
C ILE A 519 7.81 -3.55 -1.14
N SER A 520 8.44 -4.33 -2.03
CA SER A 520 9.78 -4.05 -2.62
C SER A 520 9.70 -3.13 -3.85
N LYS A 521 10.68 -2.32 -4.29
CA LYS A 521 12.03 -1.97 -3.78
C LYS A 521 12.52 -0.58 -4.24
N ASP A 522 11.70 0.19 -4.96
CA ASP A 522 11.93 1.61 -5.29
C ASP A 522 10.80 2.53 -4.79
N GLY A 523 9.70 1.96 -4.28
CA GLY A 523 8.62 2.66 -3.59
C GLY A 523 7.66 3.55 -4.41
N VAL A 524 8.02 3.90 -5.65
CA VAL A 524 7.18 4.76 -6.50
C VAL A 524 6.09 3.95 -7.25
N SER A 525 4.81 4.18 -6.92
CA SER A 525 3.66 3.59 -7.61
C SER A 525 3.60 4.00 -9.09
N ASN A 526 3.39 3.03 -9.99
CA ASN A 526 3.38 3.25 -11.43
C ASN A 526 2.25 2.45 -12.13
N LEU A 527 1.84 2.89 -13.32
CA LEU A 527 0.73 2.32 -14.08
C LEU A 527 1.12 2.13 -15.56
N ARG A 528 0.52 1.12 -16.21
CA ARG A 528 0.62 0.91 -17.67
C ARG A 528 -0.73 0.59 -18.28
N GLY A 529 -0.96 1.04 -19.51
CA GLY A 529 -2.18 0.71 -20.24
C GLY A 529 -2.30 -0.79 -20.52
N ARG A 530 -3.48 -1.36 -20.29
CA ARG A 530 -3.83 -2.75 -20.64
C ARG A 530 -5.18 -2.81 -21.33
N VAL A 531 -5.26 -2.13 -22.47
CA VAL A 531 -6.45 -1.97 -23.32
C VAL A 531 -5.98 -1.72 -24.75
N LEU A 532 -6.84 -1.94 -25.76
CA LEU A 532 -6.55 -1.52 -27.14
C LEU A 532 -6.27 -0.01 -27.16
N GLY A 533 -5.23 0.41 -27.88
CA GLY A 533 -4.72 1.79 -27.82
C GLY A 533 -3.69 2.03 -26.70
N GLY A 534 -3.41 1.02 -25.87
CA GLY A 534 -2.34 1.06 -24.86
C GLY A 534 -2.51 2.21 -23.86
N SER A 535 -1.38 2.82 -23.45
CA SER A 535 -1.39 3.90 -22.46
C SER A 535 -2.08 5.19 -22.95
N SER A 536 -2.29 5.37 -24.26
CA SER A 536 -3.04 6.53 -24.78
C SER A 536 -4.51 6.56 -24.34
N ALA A 537 -5.07 5.40 -23.99
CA ALA A 537 -6.43 5.28 -23.49
C ALA A 537 -6.61 5.74 -22.03
N ILE A 538 -5.51 5.86 -21.27
CA ILE A 538 -5.55 6.14 -19.82
C ILE A 538 -4.68 7.33 -19.40
N ASN A 539 -3.97 7.98 -20.34
CA ASN A 539 -3.11 9.11 -20.04
C ASN A 539 -3.89 10.42 -19.81
N GLY A 540 -3.19 11.49 -19.43
CA GLY A 540 -3.77 12.82 -19.23
C GLY A 540 -4.22 13.55 -20.51
N GLY A 541 -4.11 12.94 -21.69
CA GLY A 541 -4.57 13.50 -22.96
C GLY A 541 -3.73 14.62 -23.57
N PHE A 542 -2.78 15.22 -22.84
CA PHE A 542 -1.92 16.28 -23.37
C PHE A 542 -1.03 15.80 -24.53
N TYR A 543 -0.98 16.56 -25.62
CA TYR A 543 -0.30 16.24 -26.86
C TYR A 543 0.75 17.30 -27.22
N SER A 544 1.99 16.86 -27.46
CA SER A 544 3.09 17.69 -27.94
C SER A 544 4.08 16.83 -28.72
N ARG A 545 4.56 17.34 -29.86
CA ARG A 545 5.60 16.72 -30.69
C ARG A 545 6.91 16.57 -29.91
N ALA A 546 7.79 15.73 -30.44
CA ALA A 546 9.17 15.62 -29.96
C ALA A 546 9.93 16.94 -30.18
N SER A 547 11.03 17.15 -29.44
CA SER A 547 11.98 18.20 -29.77
C SER A 547 12.68 17.90 -31.09
N GLU A 548 13.08 18.95 -31.82
CA GLU A 548 13.85 18.78 -33.06
C GLU A 548 15.19 18.07 -32.81
N ASP A 549 15.83 18.35 -31.67
CA ASP A 549 17.07 17.70 -31.26
C ASP A 549 16.89 16.18 -31.08
N PHE A 550 15.77 15.75 -30.49
CA PHE A 550 15.45 14.34 -30.35
C PHE A 550 15.27 13.66 -31.72
N VAL A 551 14.56 14.30 -32.65
CA VAL A 551 14.35 13.78 -34.02
C VAL A 551 15.69 13.63 -34.75
N LYS A 552 16.59 14.62 -34.63
CA LYS A 552 17.92 14.60 -35.22
C LYS A 552 18.80 13.50 -34.62
N LYS A 553 18.84 13.37 -33.29
CA LYS A 553 19.58 12.29 -32.60
C LYS A 553 19.07 10.90 -32.97
N ALA A 554 17.76 10.75 -33.17
CA ALA A 554 17.17 9.49 -33.60
C ALA A 554 17.52 9.14 -35.06
N GLY A 555 18.05 10.09 -35.85
CA GLY A 555 18.41 9.89 -37.25
C GLY A 555 17.20 9.65 -38.15
N TRP A 556 16.05 10.23 -37.80
CA TRP A 556 14.83 10.09 -38.60
C TRP A 556 14.77 11.12 -39.74
N ASP A 557 14.12 10.75 -40.83
CA ASP A 557 13.82 11.66 -41.94
C ASP A 557 12.82 12.72 -41.46
N GLU A 558 13.27 13.97 -41.40
CA GLU A 558 12.50 15.08 -40.81
C GLU A 558 11.18 15.34 -41.55
N GLU A 559 11.14 15.20 -42.88
CA GLU A 559 9.93 15.43 -43.66
C GLU A 559 8.92 14.31 -43.48
N LEU A 560 9.37 13.06 -43.46
CA LEU A 560 8.53 11.92 -43.17
C LEU A 560 8.00 11.94 -41.72
N VAL A 561 8.80 12.44 -40.77
CA VAL A 561 8.35 12.69 -39.39
C VAL A 561 7.23 13.71 -39.34
N LYS A 562 7.38 14.85 -40.03
CA LYS A 562 6.33 15.88 -40.13
C LYS A 562 5.05 15.33 -40.77
N GLU A 563 5.17 14.53 -41.83
CA GLU A 563 4.04 13.88 -42.48
C GLU A 563 3.32 12.91 -41.52
N ALA A 564 4.09 12.09 -40.81
CA ALA A 564 3.56 11.13 -39.85
C ALA A 564 2.85 11.84 -38.67
N TYR A 565 3.41 12.93 -38.14
CA TYR A 565 2.74 13.76 -37.14
C TYR A 565 1.43 14.34 -37.65
N ARG A 566 1.43 15.01 -38.80
CA ARG A 566 0.22 15.58 -39.41
C ARG A 566 -0.88 14.55 -39.59
N TRP A 567 -0.52 13.32 -39.97
CA TRP A 567 -1.48 12.23 -40.13
C TRP A 567 -2.12 11.80 -38.81
N VAL A 568 -1.36 11.76 -37.71
CA VAL A 568 -1.91 11.45 -36.37
C VAL A 568 -2.79 12.61 -35.91
N GLU A 569 -2.28 13.83 -36.04
CA GLU A 569 -2.93 15.05 -35.57
C GLU A 569 -4.30 15.26 -36.21
N SER A 570 -4.41 15.04 -37.52
CA SER A 570 -5.66 15.22 -38.26
C SER A 570 -6.76 14.23 -37.89
N ARG A 571 -6.53 13.29 -36.96
CA ARG A 571 -7.46 12.21 -36.60
C ARG A 571 -7.85 12.22 -35.13
N VAL A 572 -6.89 12.47 -34.24
CA VAL A 572 -7.08 12.25 -32.80
C VAL A 572 -6.65 13.42 -31.92
N VAL A 573 -6.22 14.55 -32.51
CA VAL A 573 -5.69 15.70 -31.75
C VAL A 573 -6.56 16.92 -31.97
N PHE A 574 -6.88 17.60 -30.88
CA PHE A 574 -7.77 18.76 -30.83
C PHE A 574 -7.10 19.92 -30.08
N THR A 575 -7.65 21.11 -30.27
CA THR A 575 -7.25 22.31 -29.51
C THR A 575 -8.09 22.38 -28.23
N PRO A 576 -7.49 22.41 -27.03
CA PRO A 576 -8.26 22.43 -25.79
C PRO A 576 -8.88 23.80 -25.54
N GLN A 577 -10.04 23.82 -24.89
CA GLN A 577 -10.54 25.03 -24.24
C GLN A 577 -9.90 25.16 -22.84
N LEU A 578 -9.36 26.33 -22.54
CA LEU A 578 -8.73 26.55 -21.24
C LEU A 578 -9.78 26.71 -20.15
N THR A 579 -9.68 25.86 -19.13
CA THR A 579 -10.44 26.02 -17.89
C THR A 579 -9.94 27.23 -17.09
N PRO A 580 -10.69 27.67 -16.06
CA PRO A 580 -10.20 28.71 -15.15
C PRO A 580 -8.85 28.35 -14.51
N TRP A 581 -8.66 27.09 -14.10
CA TRP A 581 -7.41 26.68 -13.47
C TRP A 581 -6.24 26.63 -14.46
N GLN A 582 -6.44 26.13 -15.68
CA GLN A 582 -5.40 26.17 -16.71
C GLN A 582 -5.04 27.61 -17.11
N THR A 583 -6.01 28.52 -17.11
CA THR A 583 -5.77 29.96 -17.36
C THR A 583 -4.92 30.57 -16.26
N VAL A 584 -5.20 30.23 -14.99
CA VAL A 584 -4.39 30.67 -13.84
C VAL A 584 -2.98 30.09 -13.90
N ALA A 585 -2.85 28.80 -14.24
CA ALA A 585 -1.54 28.15 -14.39
C ALA A 585 -0.68 28.86 -15.47
N LYS A 586 -1.29 29.22 -16.61
CA LYS A 586 -0.62 30.00 -17.66
C LYS A 586 -0.01 31.30 -17.13
N PHE A 587 -0.79 32.10 -16.41
CA PHE A 587 -0.28 33.35 -15.85
C PHE A 587 0.74 33.10 -14.75
N GLY A 588 0.51 32.11 -13.88
CA GLY A 588 1.46 31.73 -12.84
C GLY A 588 2.82 31.26 -13.39
N PHE A 589 2.84 30.59 -14.53
CA PHE A 589 4.08 30.22 -15.23
C PHE A 589 4.82 31.46 -15.76
N LEU A 590 4.10 32.40 -16.37
CA LEU A 590 4.68 33.65 -16.90
C LEU A 590 5.24 34.54 -15.77
N GLU A 591 4.50 34.66 -14.66
CA GLU A 591 4.91 35.37 -13.45
C GLU A 591 6.15 34.74 -12.79
N ALA A 592 6.28 33.41 -12.87
CA ALA A 592 7.46 32.68 -12.40
C ALA A 592 8.67 32.77 -13.36
N GLY A 593 8.55 33.50 -14.47
CA GLY A 593 9.63 33.75 -15.43
C GLY A 593 9.69 32.77 -16.60
N ILE A 594 8.70 31.89 -16.80
CA ILE A 594 8.69 30.91 -17.89
C ILE A 594 8.16 31.57 -19.17
N GLN A 595 9.04 32.31 -19.85
CA GLN A 595 8.74 33.12 -21.03
C GLN A 595 9.46 32.57 -22.28
N PRO A 596 9.00 32.90 -23.51
CA PRO A 596 7.82 33.71 -23.86
C PRO A 596 6.50 32.93 -23.74
N TYR A 597 5.36 33.61 -23.93
CA TYR A 597 4.08 32.92 -24.18
C TYR A 597 3.96 32.59 -25.67
N ASN A 598 3.89 31.30 -26.00
CA ASN A 598 3.87 30.82 -27.39
C ASN A 598 2.47 30.53 -27.94
N GLY A 599 1.40 30.93 -27.24
CA GLY A 599 0.04 30.63 -27.67
C GLY A 599 -0.25 29.12 -27.68
N PHE A 600 -1.10 28.70 -28.63
CA PHE A 600 -1.30 27.28 -28.95
C PHE A 600 -0.18 26.80 -29.87
N SER A 601 0.48 25.71 -29.49
CA SER A 601 1.51 25.09 -30.31
C SER A 601 1.53 23.59 -30.04
N LEU A 602 1.80 22.79 -31.07
CA LEU A 602 2.08 21.35 -30.91
C LEU A 602 3.58 21.09 -30.70
N GLU A 603 4.45 22.07 -30.95
CA GLU A 603 5.90 21.91 -30.87
C GLU A 603 6.41 21.90 -29.42
N HIS A 604 7.47 21.14 -29.16
CA HIS A 604 8.18 21.23 -27.88
C HIS A 604 9.13 22.43 -27.90
N ILE A 605 8.68 23.56 -27.35
CA ILE A 605 9.36 24.86 -27.40
C ILE A 605 9.45 25.47 -26.01
N GLU A 606 10.55 26.16 -25.72
CA GLU A 606 10.77 26.83 -24.44
C GLU A 606 9.78 27.98 -24.23
N GLY A 607 9.39 28.20 -22.98
CA GLY A 607 8.38 29.16 -22.56
C GLY A 607 7.06 28.51 -22.16
N THR A 608 6.03 29.33 -22.02
CA THR A 608 4.68 28.91 -21.65
C THR A 608 3.84 28.68 -22.91
N LYS A 609 3.15 27.54 -23.02
CA LYS A 609 2.31 27.22 -24.19
C LYS A 609 1.04 26.47 -23.80
N VAL A 610 0.04 26.57 -24.68
CA VAL A 610 -1.11 25.65 -24.72
C VAL A 610 -0.77 24.52 -25.69
N GLY A 611 -0.89 23.26 -25.24
CA GLY A 611 -0.65 22.09 -26.08
C GLY A 611 -1.91 21.55 -26.75
N GLY A 612 -1.76 20.53 -27.58
CA GLY A 612 -2.89 19.77 -28.10
C GLY A 612 -3.48 18.85 -27.02
N THR A 613 -4.66 18.32 -27.30
CA THR A 613 -5.34 17.35 -26.44
C THR A 613 -5.92 16.19 -27.25
N LEU A 614 -6.00 15.01 -26.63
CA LEU A 614 -6.72 13.84 -27.17
C LEU A 614 -8.21 13.84 -26.82
N PHE A 615 -8.72 14.88 -26.16
CA PHE A 615 -10.13 15.05 -25.88
C PHE A 615 -10.75 16.02 -26.89
N ASP A 616 -11.83 15.62 -27.54
CA ASP A 616 -12.57 16.51 -28.43
C ASP A 616 -13.39 17.56 -27.65
N GLU A 617 -14.07 18.44 -28.38
CA GLU A 617 -14.87 19.54 -27.82
C GLU A 617 -16.03 19.05 -26.94
N GLN A 618 -16.47 17.80 -27.10
CA GLN A 618 -17.50 17.17 -26.27
C GLN A 618 -16.91 16.44 -25.06
N GLY A 619 -15.58 16.49 -24.89
CA GLY A 619 -14.86 15.79 -23.82
C GLY A 619 -14.70 14.28 -24.09
N LYS A 620 -15.02 13.79 -25.29
CA LYS A 620 -14.79 12.40 -25.66
C LYS A 620 -13.30 12.20 -25.93
N ARG A 621 -12.75 11.14 -25.33
CA ARG A 621 -11.36 10.72 -25.53
C ARG A 621 -11.19 10.02 -26.88
N HIS A 622 -10.15 10.41 -27.59
CA HIS A 622 -9.56 9.70 -28.72
C HIS A 622 -8.21 9.08 -28.30
N THR A 623 -7.80 8.03 -28.98
CA THR A 623 -6.69 7.15 -28.60
C THR A 623 -5.97 6.66 -29.85
N SER A 624 -4.83 6.00 -29.68
CA SER A 624 -4.17 5.32 -30.81
C SER A 624 -4.99 4.18 -31.42
N ALA A 625 -6.02 3.67 -30.73
CA ALA A 625 -6.92 2.66 -31.31
C ALA A 625 -7.74 3.24 -32.47
N ASP A 626 -8.13 4.52 -32.38
CA ASP A 626 -8.95 5.18 -33.41
C ASP A 626 -8.17 5.35 -34.73
N LEU A 627 -6.83 5.34 -34.68
CA LEU A 627 -5.97 5.34 -35.86
C LEU A 627 -6.10 4.05 -36.71
N LEU A 628 -6.65 2.97 -36.15
CA LEU A 628 -6.91 1.72 -36.88
C LEU A 628 -8.00 1.90 -37.96
N GLU A 629 -8.88 2.90 -37.83
CA GLU A 629 -9.91 3.21 -38.83
C GLU A 629 -9.31 3.58 -40.19
N ALA A 630 -8.08 4.11 -40.19
CA ALA A 630 -7.36 4.42 -41.42
C ALA A 630 -6.68 3.20 -42.07
N GLY A 631 -6.69 2.04 -41.39
CA GLY A 631 -6.21 0.78 -41.92
C GLY A 631 -7.20 0.14 -42.91
N ASN A 632 -6.71 -0.75 -43.78
CA ASN A 632 -7.61 -1.52 -44.64
C ASN A 632 -8.24 -2.68 -43.83
N PRO A 633 -9.57 -2.70 -43.62
CA PRO A 633 -10.24 -3.70 -42.79
C PRO A 633 -10.11 -5.13 -43.33
N LYS A 634 -9.81 -5.31 -44.63
CA LYS A 634 -9.57 -6.63 -45.22
C LYS A 634 -8.20 -7.21 -44.86
N ASN A 635 -7.25 -6.36 -44.46
CA ASN A 635 -5.85 -6.72 -44.26
C ASN A 635 -5.42 -6.62 -42.79
N ILE A 636 -6.32 -6.26 -41.88
CA ILE A 636 -6.03 -6.14 -40.46
C ILE A 636 -6.99 -6.98 -39.63
N ILE A 637 -6.44 -7.77 -38.71
CA ILE A 637 -7.20 -8.53 -37.71
C ILE A 637 -6.70 -8.09 -36.34
N VAL A 638 -7.60 -7.60 -35.50
CA VAL A 638 -7.29 -7.19 -34.14
C VAL A 638 -7.82 -8.26 -33.18
N LEU A 639 -6.90 -8.98 -32.55
CA LEU A 639 -7.25 -10.00 -31.56
C LEU A 639 -7.13 -9.41 -30.14
N LEU A 640 -8.28 -9.26 -29.48
CA LEU A 640 -8.36 -8.75 -28.10
C LEU A 640 -8.23 -9.87 -27.06
N ASN A 641 -8.08 -9.47 -25.79
CA ASN A 641 -8.02 -10.38 -24.65
C ASN A 641 -6.97 -11.49 -24.80
N THR A 642 -5.84 -11.14 -25.42
CA THR A 642 -4.75 -12.06 -25.73
C THR A 642 -3.43 -11.54 -25.18
N THR A 643 -2.63 -12.44 -24.62
CA THR A 643 -1.28 -12.16 -24.10
C THR A 643 -0.29 -12.95 -24.95
N VAL A 644 0.68 -12.27 -25.56
CA VAL A 644 1.79 -12.93 -26.26
C VAL A 644 2.67 -13.59 -25.21
N LYS A 645 2.88 -14.91 -25.35
CA LYS A 645 3.69 -15.70 -24.45
C LYS A 645 5.17 -15.57 -24.78
N ASP A 646 5.50 -15.81 -26.04
CA ASP A 646 6.86 -15.77 -26.56
C ASP A 646 6.85 -15.77 -28.10
N ILE A 647 8.03 -15.64 -28.69
CA ILE A 647 8.27 -15.62 -30.14
C ILE A 647 8.76 -17.01 -30.60
N ILE A 648 8.25 -17.46 -31.75
CA ILE A 648 8.67 -18.71 -32.39
C ILE A 648 9.93 -18.42 -33.22
N ILE A 649 11.06 -19.01 -32.83
CA ILE A 649 12.38 -18.75 -33.41
C ILE A 649 13.02 -20.09 -33.78
N ASP A 650 13.56 -20.19 -34.99
CA ASP A 650 14.42 -21.30 -35.42
C ASP A 650 15.83 -20.81 -35.73
N THR A 651 16.81 -21.65 -35.41
CA THR A 651 18.22 -21.45 -35.80
C THR A 651 18.59 -22.53 -36.80
N ASN A 652 19.12 -22.14 -37.97
CA ASN A 652 19.47 -23.09 -39.02
C ASN A 652 20.47 -24.15 -38.51
N ARG A 653 20.43 -25.39 -39.02
CA ARG A 653 21.27 -26.54 -38.63
C ARG A 653 22.79 -26.28 -38.69
N LYS A 654 23.23 -25.25 -39.42
CA LYS A 654 24.64 -24.79 -39.46
C LYS A 654 25.00 -23.74 -38.38
N GLY A 655 24.04 -23.29 -37.56
CA GLY A 655 24.24 -22.33 -36.47
C GLY A 655 24.34 -20.85 -36.87
N ASN A 656 24.34 -20.52 -38.17
CA ASN A 656 24.74 -19.19 -38.65
C ASN A 656 23.59 -18.17 -38.82
N GLU A 657 22.32 -18.58 -38.71
CA GLU A 657 21.18 -17.69 -38.92
C GLU A 657 20.01 -18.07 -38.01
N THR A 658 19.59 -17.10 -37.18
CA THR A 658 18.43 -17.17 -36.29
C THR A 658 17.30 -16.32 -36.86
N ARG A 659 16.10 -16.89 -37.03
CA ARG A 659 14.95 -16.25 -37.70
C ARG A 659 13.66 -16.46 -36.93
N VAL A 660 12.78 -15.46 -36.97
CA VAL A 660 11.41 -15.56 -36.44
C VAL A 660 10.45 -16.16 -37.46
N HIS A 661 9.55 -17.02 -36.97
CA HIS A 661 8.50 -17.67 -37.76
C HIS A 661 7.09 -17.25 -37.34
N GLY A 662 6.93 -16.69 -36.13
CA GLY A 662 5.62 -16.35 -35.60
C GLY A 662 5.65 -16.06 -34.10
N ILE A 663 4.48 -16.10 -33.47
CA ILE A 663 4.31 -15.91 -32.03
C ILE A 663 3.45 -17.00 -31.42
N ARG A 664 3.69 -17.31 -30.14
CA ARG A 664 2.80 -18.09 -29.28
C ARG A 664 2.03 -17.15 -28.36
N PHE A 665 0.73 -17.37 -28.20
CA PHE A 665 -0.13 -16.52 -27.38
C PHE A 665 -1.17 -17.33 -26.61
N ILE A 666 -1.70 -16.72 -25.54
CA ILE A 666 -2.68 -17.29 -24.62
C ILE A 666 -3.79 -16.27 -24.32
N LYS A 667 -4.91 -16.73 -23.76
CA LYS A 667 -6.00 -15.84 -23.35
C LYS A 667 -5.64 -15.05 -22.09
N SER A 668 -5.86 -13.73 -22.12
CA SER A 668 -5.48 -12.81 -21.04
C SER A 668 -6.31 -12.94 -19.77
N ASP A 669 -7.53 -13.45 -19.86
CA ASP A 669 -8.44 -13.61 -18.70
C ASP A 669 -8.07 -14.79 -17.78
N GLY A 670 -7.07 -15.59 -18.19
CA GLY A 670 -6.59 -16.76 -17.46
C GLY A 670 -7.59 -17.91 -17.39
N SER A 671 -8.67 -17.88 -18.17
CA SER A 671 -9.63 -18.98 -18.28
C SER A 671 -9.09 -20.21 -19.01
N SER A 672 -7.98 -20.06 -19.73
CA SER A 672 -7.30 -21.15 -20.43
C SER A 672 -5.80 -20.90 -20.53
N SER A 673 -5.02 -21.97 -20.33
CA SER A 673 -3.58 -22.01 -20.60
C SER A 673 -3.26 -22.59 -21.98
N LYS A 674 -4.28 -22.80 -22.83
CA LYS A 674 -4.09 -23.28 -24.19
C LYS A 674 -3.23 -22.28 -24.97
N ILE A 675 -2.16 -22.80 -25.55
CA ILE A 675 -1.26 -22.02 -26.40
C ILE A 675 -1.81 -22.05 -27.82
N HIS A 676 -1.88 -20.88 -28.41
CA HIS A 676 -2.22 -20.66 -29.80
C HIS A 676 -1.01 -20.09 -30.53
N GLU A 677 -0.95 -20.28 -31.84
CA GLU A 677 0.18 -19.87 -32.67
C GLU A 677 -0.32 -19.04 -33.85
N ALA A 678 0.43 -18.00 -34.19
CA ALA A 678 0.25 -17.22 -35.40
C ALA A 678 1.58 -17.13 -36.14
N TYR A 679 1.59 -17.48 -37.42
CA TYR A 679 2.79 -17.60 -38.24
C TYR A 679 2.88 -16.49 -39.29
N LEU A 680 4.11 -16.12 -39.63
CA LEU A 680 4.39 -15.23 -40.75
C LEU A 680 4.10 -15.91 -42.08
N ASN A 681 3.54 -15.17 -43.03
CA ASN A 681 3.35 -15.66 -44.40
C ASN A 681 4.71 -15.95 -45.05
N GLN A 682 4.81 -17.13 -45.67
CA GLN A 682 5.95 -17.56 -46.50
C GLN A 682 5.49 -17.62 -47.97
N PRO A 683 5.71 -16.57 -48.78
CA PRO A 683 5.38 -16.64 -50.20
C PRO A 683 6.28 -17.65 -50.90
N LYS A 684 5.70 -18.56 -51.71
CA LYS A 684 6.40 -19.70 -52.32
C LYS A 684 7.62 -19.32 -53.20
N ASN A 685 7.77 -18.06 -53.62
CA ASN A 685 8.85 -17.56 -54.48
C ASN A 685 9.52 -16.26 -53.95
N SER A 686 9.43 -15.95 -52.65
CA SER A 686 10.10 -14.76 -52.06
C SER A 686 11.17 -15.17 -51.06
N SER A 687 12.38 -14.62 -51.20
CA SER A 687 13.46 -14.74 -50.21
C SER A 687 13.18 -13.94 -48.92
N ARG A 688 12.17 -13.04 -48.93
CA ARG A 688 11.82 -12.19 -47.79
C ARG A 688 10.48 -12.57 -47.16
N TRP A 689 10.54 -12.81 -45.85
CA TRP A 689 9.42 -13.15 -44.97
C TRP A 689 8.82 -11.88 -44.38
N GLY A 690 7.60 -11.98 -43.82
CA GLY A 690 7.05 -10.93 -42.96
C GLY A 690 7.91 -10.72 -41.69
N ASP A 691 7.63 -9.67 -40.94
CA ASP A 691 8.30 -9.36 -39.67
C ASP A 691 7.33 -9.54 -38.50
N VAL A 692 7.79 -10.05 -37.37
CA VAL A 692 7.14 -9.87 -36.07
C VAL A 692 7.62 -8.54 -35.49
N ILE A 693 6.66 -7.69 -35.09
CA ILE A 693 6.94 -6.36 -34.54
C ILE A 693 6.42 -6.33 -33.10
N LEU A 694 7.31 -6.12 -32.14
CA LEU A 694 6.93 -5.88 -30.75
C LEU A 694 6.64 -4.39 -30.54
N SER A 695 5.40 -4.10 -30.17
CA SER A 695 4.95 -2.78 -29.72
C SER A 695 4.24 -2.90 -28.37
N ALA A 696 4.82 -3.69 -27.46
CA ALA A 696 4.26 -4.02 -26.14
C ALA A 696 4.66 -3.00 -25.04
N GLY A 697 5.35 -1.93 -25.43
CA GLY A 697 5.76 -0.82 -24.57
C GLY A 697 7.05 -1.09 -23.81
N ALA A 698 7.54 -0.05 -23.12
CA ALA A 698 8.79 -0.04 -22.32
C ALA A 698 8.94 -1.21 -21.34
N LEU A 699 7.83 -1.79 -20.87
CA LEU A 699 7.84 -2.95 -19.98
C LEU A 699 7.54 -4.27 -20.70
N GLY A 700 6.61 -4.26 -21.66
CA GLY A 700 6.15 -5.49 -22.32
C GLY A 700 7.13 -6.01 -23.36
N SER A 701 7.75 -5.14 -24.16
CA SER A 701 8.68 -5.54 -25.22
C SER A 701 9.94 -6.23 -24.68
N PRO A 702 10.69 -5.65 -23.71
CA PRO A 702 11.82 -6.37 -23.12
C PRO A 702 11.38 -7.65 -22.38
N GLN A 703 10.23 -7.64 -21.71
CA GLN A 703 9.67 -8.86 -21.11
C GLN A 703 9.46 -9.97 -22.14
N THR A 704 8.83 -9.67 -23.28
CA THR A 704 8.57 -10.66 -24.33
C THR A 704 9.87 -11.17 -24.96
N LEU A 705 10.88 -10.30 -25.15
CA LEU A 705 12.21 -10.74 -25.62
C LEU A 705 12.85 -11.73 -24.64
N LEU A 706 12.87 -11.40 -23.34
CA LEU A 706 13.42 -12.27 -22.30
C LEU A 706 12.67 -13.62 -22.25
N LEU A 707 11.34 -13.61 -22.31
CA LEU A 707 10.52 -14.84 -22.35
C LEU A 707 10.77 -15.68 -23.62
N SER A 708 11.24 -15.04 -24.69
CA SER A 708 11.56 -15.69 -25.97
C SER A 708 13.02 -16.16 -26.05
N GLY A 709 13.76 -16.13 -24.94
CA GLY A 709 15.17 -16.55 -24.91
C GLY A 709 16.12 -15.55 -25.56
N ILE A 710 15.73 -14.28 -25.67
CA ILE A 710 16.58 -13.19 -26.17
C ILE A 710 16.91 -12.27 -24.99
N GLY A 711 18.16 -12.30 -24.53
CA GLY A 711 18.56 -11.57 -23.34
C GLY A 711 19.89 -12.02 -22.77
N SER A 712 20.23 -11.51 -21.59
CA SER A 712 21.43 -11.93 -20.85
C SER A 712 21.42 -13.43 -20.54
N HIS A 713 22.55 -14.10 -20.77
CA HIS A 713 22.67 -15.54 -20.48
C HIS A 713 22.40 -15.85 -19.00
N GLU A 714 22.94 -15.03 -18.10
CA GLU A 714 22.75 -15.17 -16.66
C GLU A 714 21.27 -15.01 -16.29
N HIS A 715 20.63 -13.99 -16.85
CA HIS A 715 19.22 -13.71 -16.61
C HIS A 715 18.33 -14.86 -17.09
N LEU A 716 18.49 -15.31 -18.33
CA LEU A 716 17.64 -16.36 -18.91
C LEU A 716 17.80 -17.69 -18.18
N LYS A 717 19.05 -18.02 -17.78
CA LYS A 717 19.36 -19.21 -16.99
C LYS A 717 18.64 -19.19 -15.62
N LYS A 718 18.54 -18.04 -14.97
CA LYS A 718 17.81 -17.87 -13.69
C LYS A 718 16.34 -18.28 -13.79
N PHE A 719 15.73 -18.20 -14.97
CA PHE A 719 14.32 -18.56 -15.23
C PHE A 719 14.15 -19.87 -16.00
N ASN A 720 15.22 -20.65 -16.19
CA ASN A 720 15.24 -21.88 -17.00
C ASN A 720 14.72 -21.65 -18.43
N ILE A 721 15.04 -20.50 -19.03
CA ILE A 721 14.71 -20.19 -20.42
C ILE A 721 15.94 -20.50 -21.29
N SER A 722 15.74 -21.30 -22.34
CA SER A 722 16.80 -21.57 -23.32
C SER A 722 17.24 -20.29 -24.01
N VAL A 723 18.55 -20.07 -24.11
CA VAL A 723 19.10 -18.90 -24.80
C VAL A 723 19.02 -19.14 -26.30
N ASN A 724 18.21 -18.34 -27.00
CA ASN A 724 18.18 -18.27 -28.45
C ASN A 724 19.22 -17.27 -28.95
N VAL A 725 19.29 -16.08 -28.35
CA VAL A 725 20.30 -15.06 -28.65
C VAL A 725 20.73 -14.34 -27.37
N GLY A 726 22.03 -14.30 -27.11
CA GLY A 726 22.61 -13.53 -26.02
C GLY A 726 22.64 -12.04 -26.33
N LEU A 727 21.72 -11.28 -25.75
CA LEU A 727 21.67 -9.81 -25.85
C LEU A 727 21.60 -9.19 -24.44
N GLU A 728 22.75 -8.83 -23.89
CA GLU A 728 22.86 -8.29 -22.52
C GLU A 728 22.07 -6.99 -22.33
N GLY A 729 21.82 -6.22 -23.40
CA GLY A 729 21.09 -4.97 -23.34
C GLY A 729 19.57 -5.08 -23.11
N VAL A 730 18.99 -6.29 -23.23
CA VAL A 730 17.53 -6.47 -23.05
C VAL A 730 17.14 -6.26 -21.59
N GLY A 731 16.29 -5.28 -21.35
CA GLY A 731 15.88 -4.86 -20.01
C GLY A 731 16.83 -3.87 -19.35
N ASP A 732 17.96 -3.52 -19.96
CA ASP A 732 18.90 -2.54 -19.43
C ASP A 732 18.54 -1.09 -19.83
N GLY A 733 19.00 -0.12 -19.03
CA GLY A 733 18.83 1.30 -19.30
C GLY A 733 17.38 1.76 -19.18
N MET A 734 16.63 1.18 -18.23
CA MET A 734 15.30 1.65 -17.89
C MET A 734 15.40 3.03 -17.25
N GLN A 735 14.61 3.99 -17.73
CA GLN A 735 14.56 5.34 -17.17
C GLN A 735 13.12 5.80 -16.99
N ASP A 736 12.90 6.63 -15.99
CA ASP A 736 11.65 7.36 -15.79
C ASP A 736 11.97 8.80 -15.38
N ASN A 737 11.15 9.74 -15.84
CA ASN A 737 11.33 11.15 -15.53
C ASN A 737 10.88 11.43 -14.09
N PRO A 738 11.80 11.82 -13.18
CA PRO A 738 11.42 12.09 -11.80
C PRO A 738 10.54 13.33 -11.72
N SER A 739 9.52 13.25 -10.87
CA SER A 739 8.50 14.27 -10.72
C SER A 739 8.36 14.71 -9.27
N ILE A 740 8.07 15.99 -9.06
CA ILE A 740 7.62 16.53 -7.78
C ILE A 740 6.34 17.32 -8.00
N ALA A 741 5.44 17.27 -7.03
CA ALA A 741 4.23 18.08 -7.01
C ALA A 741 4.08 18.79 -5.66
N ILE A 742 3.68 20.06 -5.71
CA ILE A 742 3.24 20.83 -4.54
C ILE A 742 1.75 21.13 -4.73
N LEU A 743 0.97 20.99 -3.67
CA LEU A 743 -0.46 21.31 -3.71
C LEU A 743 -0.65 22.82 -3.61
N ALA A 744 -1.39 23.39 -4.56
CA ALA A 744 -1.83 24.78 -4.48
C ALA A 744 -2.93 24.96 -3.41
N ASP A 745 -3.74 23.92 -3.18
CA ASP A 745 -4.78 23.90 -2.16
C ASP A 745 -4.31 23.28 -0.84
N THR A 746 -4.84 23.79 0.27
CA THR A 746 -4.52 23.31 1.62
C THR A 746 -5.41 22.16 2.08
N MET A 747 -6.57 21.99 1.44
CA MET A 747 -7.59 21.00 1.79
C MET A 747 -8.24 20.45 0.52
N PRO A 748 -8.42 19.11 0.40
CA PRO A 748 -9.18 18.53 -0.69
C PRO A 748 -10.62 19.04 -0.70
N ALA A 749 -11.13 19.39 -1.89
CA ALA A 749 -12.51 19.83 -2.06
C ALA A 749 -13.11 19.25 -3.34
N LYS A 750 -14.44 19.19 -3.42
CA LYS A 750 -15.13 18.72 -4.62
C LYS A 750 -14.97 19.72 -5.75
N ARG A 751 -14.09 19.40 -6.71
CA ARG A 751 -13.84 20.20 -7.91
C ARG A 751 -14.00 19.31 -9.14
N GLN A 752 -14.32 19.90 -10.28
CA GLN A 752 -14.28 19.16 -11.53
C GLN A 752 -12.83 18.77 -11.84
N PRO A 753 -12.54 17.50 -12.18
CA PRO A 753 -11.23 17.11 -12.66
C PRO A 753 -10.82 17.95 -13.86
N ASP A 754 -9.55 18.31 -13.91
CA ASP A 754 -9.01 19.18 -14.94
C ASP A 754 -7.64 18.66 -15.38
N ALA A 755 -7.56 18.27 -16.64
CA ALA A 755 -6.35 17.75 -17.25
C ALA A 755 -5.44 18.90 -17.70
N PRO A 756 -4.11 18.71 -17.67
CA PRO A 756 -3.19 19.75 -18.09
C PRO A 756 -3.40 20.07 -19.57
N SER A 757 -3.61 21.34 -19.87
CA SER A 757 -3.68 21.91 -21.23
C SER A 757 -2.61 22.98 -21.44
N VAL A 758 -2.05 23.50 -20.35
CA VAL A 758 -0.96 24.48 -20.34
C VAL A 758 0.28 23.85 -19.72
N VAL A 759 1.42 24.06 -20.36
CA VAL A 759 2.73 23.64 -19.84
C VAL A 759 3.72 24.80 -19.89
N GLY A 760 4.60 24.83 -18.91
CA GLY A 760 5.81 25.65 -18.91
C GLY A 760 7.03 24.77 -19.21
N ILE A 761 7.88 25.21 -20.12
CA ILE A 761 9.12 24.53 -20.49
C ILE A 761 10.26 25.52 -20.28
N THR A 762 11.31 25.15 -19.55
CA THR A 762 12.40 26.07 -19.17
C THR A 762 13.71 25.30 -18.95
N ASP A 763 14.80 26.07 -18.84
CA ASP A 763 16.14 25.57 -18.54
C ASP A 763 16.61 24.59 -19.61
N ASP A 764 16.64 25.03 -20.88
CA ASP A 764 17.05 24.21 -22.02
C ASP A 764 16.27 22.89 -22.12
N PHE A 765 14.93 22.98 -22.04
CA PHE A 765 14.01 21.83 -22.06
C PHE A 765 14.14 20.87 -20.88
N ARG A 766 14.94 21.21 -19.85
CA ARG A 766 15.16 20.37 -18.69
C ARG A 766 13.91 20.26 -17.84
N PHE A 767 13.23 21.36 -17.52
CA PHE A 767 12.03 21.32 -16.67
C PHE A 767 10.76 21.50 -17.48
N ILE A 768 9.80 20.63 -17.19
CA ILE A 768 8.45 20.68 -17.75
C ILE A 768 7.47 20.71 -16.59
N ILE A 769 6.77 21.84 -16.43
CA ILE A 769 5.82 22.09 -15.36
C ILE A 769 4.39 22.17 -15.91
N GLN A 770 3.44 21.63 -15.14
CA GLN A 770 2.02 21.61 -15.46
C GLN A 770 1.18 21.75 -14.18
N ALA A 771 -0.07 22.19 -14.33
CA ALA A 771 -1.03 22.24 -13.23
C ALA A 771 -2.28 21.43 -13.59
N LEU A 772 -2.87 20.77 -12.60
CA LEU A 772 -3.98 19.85 -12.78
C LEU A 772 -4.95 19.91 -11.59
N VAL A 773 -6.17 19.39 -11.78
CA VAL A 773 -7.09 19.05 -10.70
C VAL A 773 -7.31 17.55 -10.73
N LEU A 774 -6.85 16.84 -9.69
CA LEU A 774 -6.94 15.39 -9.61
C LEU A 774 -8.00 14.96 -8.59
N PRO A 775 -8.92 14.05 -8.96
CA PRO A 775 -9.81 13.44 -7.99
C PRO A 775 -9.00 12.51 -7.07
N THR A 776 -9.18 12.66 -5.76
CA THR A 776 -8.70 11.72 -4.73
C THR A 776 -9.82 10.80 -4.26
N SER A 777 -11.08 11.23 -4.39
CA SER A 777 -12.29 10.42 -4.18
C SER A 777 -13.44 10.96 -5.03
N PHE A 778 -14.64 10.36 -4.92
CA PHE A 778 -15.85 10.88 -5.59
C PHE A 778 -16.26 12.29 -5.11
N ASN A 779 -15.82 12.72 -3.92
CA ASN A 779 -16.20 14.00 -3.32
C ASN A 779 -15.01 14.91 -3.02
N ALA A 780 -13.79 14.52 -3.40
CA ALA A 780 -12.60 15.29 -3.11
C ALA A 780 -11.64 15.30 -4.30
N SER A 781 -11.04 16.45 -4.53
CA SER A 781 -10.00 16.67 -5.53
C SER A 781 -8.93 17.60 -4.96
N ILE A 782 -7.71 17.44 -5.44
CA ILE A 782 -6.54 18.23 -5.08
C ILE A 782 -6.01 19.00 -6.30
N MET A 783 -5.27 20.07 -6.08
CA MET A 783 -4.78 20.96 -7.14
C MET A 783 -3.24 20.99 -7.19
N PRO A 784 -2.59 19.91 -7.63
CA PRO A 784 -1.15 19.86 -7.71
C PRO A 784 -0.61 20.74 -8.86
N ILE A 785 0.45 21.48 -8.56
CA ILE A 785 1.39 22.02 -9.53
C ILE A 785 2.56 21.03 -9.54
N ALA A 786 2.75 20.36 -10.67
CA ALA A 786 3.70 19.27 -10.82
C ALA A 786 4.72 19.60 -11.90
N ALA A 787 5.98 19.25 -11.67
CA ALA A 787 7.00 19.32 -12.70
C ALA A 787 7.78 18.00 -12.79
N LYS A 788 8.23 17.68 -13.99
CA LYS A 788 9.28 16.69 -14.24
C LYS A 788 10.55 17.37 -14.70
N PHE A 789 11.68 16.68 -14.51
CA PHE A 789 12.88 16.98 -15.27
C PHE A 789 13.20 15.92 -16.32
N ALA A 790 13.68 16.38 -17.46
CA ALA A 790 14.13 15.58 -18.58
C ALA A 790 15.58 15.10 -18.37
N PHE A 791 15.94 14.01 -19.05
CA PHE A 791 17.29 13.43 -19.08
C PHE A 791 17.91 13.16 -17.69
N PRO A 792 17.27 12.30 -16.85
CA PRO A 792 17.89 11.85 -15.62
C PRO A 792 19.20 11.10 -15.90
N ALA A 793 20.19 11.27 -15.04
CA ALA A 793 21.43 10.51 -15.06
C ALA A 793 21.20 9.08 -14.55
N SER A 794 20.29 8.92 -13.58
CA SER A 794 19.86 7.63 -13.06
C SER A 794 19.30 6.73 -14.15
N LYS A 795 19.84 5.51 -14.19
CA LYS A 795 19.38 4.40 -15.02
C LYS A 795 19.15 3.19 -14.14
N GLY A 796 18.14 2.41 -14.47
CA GLY A 796 17.89 1.14 -13.81
C GLY A 796 17.67 0.02 -14.82
N LYS A 797 16.97 -1.03 -14.38
CA LYS A 797 16.84 -2.27 -15.12
C LYS A 797 15.48 -2.92 -14.96
N LEU A 798 15.10 -3.68 -15.96
CA LEU A 798 13.95 -4.54 -16.00
C LEU A 798 14.40 -6.01 -15.96
N GLU A 799 13.78 -6.78 -15.10
CA GLU A 799 14.03 -8.19 -14.91
C GLU A 799 12.72 -8.98 -14.97
N LEU A 800 12.73 -10.20 -15.50
CA LEU A 800 11.60 -11.10 -15.29
C LEU A 800 11.38 -11.32 -13.79
N ASN A 801 10.11 -11.38 -13.40
CA ASN A 801 9.70 -11.84 -12.07
C ASN A 801 9.03 -13.23 -12.14
N SER A 802 8.58 -13.64 -13.33
CA SER A 802 7.91 -14.90 -13.62
C SER A 802 8.09 -15.25 -15.10
N THR A 803 7.96 -16.54 -15.43
CA THR A 803 7.86 -17.04 -16.81
C THR A 803 6.43 -16.98 -17.36
N ASP A 804 5.43 -16.64 -16.53
CA ASP A 804 4.07 -16.36 -16.98
C ASP A 804 4.03 -14.93 -17.56
N PRO A 805 3.75 -14.76 -18.88
CA PRO A 805 3.74 -13.46 -19.55
C PRO A 805 2.67 -12.50 -19.01
N ARG A 806 1.68 -12.98 -18.25
CA ARG A 806 0.62 -12.14 -17.66
C ARG A 806 1.10 -11.42 -16.39
N GLN A 807 2.18 -11.88 -15.80
CA GLN A 807 2.77 -11.28 -14.60
C GLN A 807 3.68 -10.12 -15.01
N ASN A 808 3.61 -9.00 -14.29
CA ASN A 808 4.50 -7.87 -14.58
C ASN A 808 5.97 -8.25 -14.32
N PRO A 809 6.91 -7.74 -15.13
CA PRO A 809 8.33 -7.83 -14.82
C PRO A 809 8.65 -6.94 -13.60
N SER A 810 9.78 -7.21 -12.96
CA SER A 810 10.36 -6.32 -11.96
C SER A 810 11.07 -5.17 -12.68
N VAL A 811 10.90 -3.93 -12.22
CA VAL A 811 11.61 -2.78 -12.76
C VAL A 811 12.16 -1.93 -11.63
N ILE A 812 13.38 -1.42 -11.82
CA ILE A 812 14.04 -0.45 -10.97
C ILE A 812 14.43 0.72 -11.86
N PHE A 813 14.22 1.96 -11.41
CA PHE A 813 14.60 3.18 -12.14
C PHE A 813 15.71 3.96 -11.44
N ASN A 814 15.98 3.67 -10.16
CA ASN A 814 16.98 4.36 -9.35
C ASN A 814 16.74 5.89 -9.24
N TYR A 815 15.48 6.31 -9.01
CA TYR A 815 15.13 7.73 -8.89
C TYR A 815 16.07 8.50 -7.97
N LEU A 816 16.69 9.58 -8.49
CA LEU A 816 17.56 10.47 -7.74
C LEU A 816 18.77 9.77 -7.07
N ALA A 817 19.17 8.60 -7.56
CA ALA A 817 20.35 7.88 -7.08
C ALA A 817 21.64 8.65 -7.39
N GLU A 818 21.69 9.30 -8.55
CA GLU A 818 22.79 10.18 -8.93
C GLU A 818 22.64 11.56 -8.30
N GLU A 819 23.73 12.10 -7.75
CA GLU A 819 23.72 13.40 -7.05
C GLU A 819 23.28 14.55 -7.97
N LYS A 820 23.64 14.45 -9.26
CA LYS A 820 23.20 15.39 -10.30
C LYS A 820 21.67 15.44 -10.42
N ASP A 821 21.00 14.30 -10.34
CA ASP A 821 19.54 14.24 -10.43
C ASP A 821 18.87 14.86 -9.20
N LEU A 822 19.48 14.72 -8.03
CA LEU A 822 19.01 15.36 -6.81
C LEU A 822 19.17 16.89 -6.86
N GLU A 823 20.27 17.40 -7.42
CA GLU A 823 20.47 18.85 -7.65
C GLU A 823 19.44 19.43 -8.61
N GLU A 824 19.17 18.73 -9.71
CA GLU A 824 18.13 19.12 -10.67
C GLU A 824 16.74 19.09 -10.03
N CYS A 825 16.46 18.11 -9.18
CA CYS A 825 15.22 18.08 -8.42
C CYS A 825 15.07 19.30 -7.50
N VAL A 826 16.15 19.76 -6.84
CA VAL A 826 16.10 20.95 -5.96
C VAL A 826 15.76 22.21 -6.76
N LYS A 827 16.36 22.38 -7.95
CA LYS A 827 16.04 23.49 -8.87
C LYS A 827 14.58 23.42 -9.34
N MET A 828 14.10 22.22 -9.66
CA MET A 828 12.71 21.99 -10.04
C MET A 828 11.74 22.36 -8.91
N VAL A 829 12.04 21.99 -7.65
CA VAL A 829 11.24 22.39 -6.49
C VAL A 829 11.19 23.90 -6.34
N GLN A 830 12.32 24.61 -6.52
CA GLN A 830 12.35 26.07 -6.51
C GLN A 830 11.41 26.67 -7.57
N LEU A 831 11.40 26.10 -8.78
CA LEU A 831 10.50 26.53 -9.84
C LEU A 831 9.03 26.33 -9.45
N ILE A 832 8.65 25.16 -8.93
CA ILE A 832 7.29 24.88 -8.48
C ILE A 832 6.88 25.84 -7.36
N GLU A 833 7.77 26.12 -6.40
CA GLU A 833 7.52 27.09 -5.32
C GLU A 833 7.27 28.49 -5.86
N ARG A 834 8.01 28.95 -6.89
CA ARG A 834 7.78 30.26 -7.54
C ARG A 834 6.41 30.32 -8.19
N VAL A 835 6.01 29.28 -8.93
CA VAL A 835 4.69 29.22 -9.58
C VAL A 835 3.58 29.19 -8.53
N ALA A 836 3.71 28.38 -7.48
CA ALA A 836 2.72 28.27 -6.42
C ALA A 836 2.50 29.60 -5.67
N LYS A 837 3.50 30.49 -5.66
CA LYS A 837 3.47 31.82 -5.03
C LYS A 837 3.13 32.96 -5.99
N SER A 838 2.91 32.66 -7.26
CA SER A 838 2.51 33.65 -8.26
C SER A 838 1.23 34.37 -7.80
N GLU A 839 1.08 35.62 -8.20
CA GLU A 839 -0.08 36.47 -7.88
C GLU A 839 -1.36 35.82 -8.40
N SER A 840 -1.32 35.31 -9.64
CA SER A 840 -2.45 34.62 -10.26
C SER A 840 -2.91 33.39 -9.47
N VAL A 841 -1.98 32.53 -9.03
CA VAL A 841 -2.32 31.34 -8.23
C VAL A 841 -2.85 31.74 -6.85
N SER A 842 -2.22 32.71 -6.21
CA SER A 842 -2.60 33.19 -4.87
C SER A 842 -4.01 33.80 -4.88
N LEU A 843 -4.31 34.63 -5.88
CA LEU A 843 -5.63 35.25 -6.06
C LEU A 843 -6.71 34.20 -6.32
N PHE A 844 -6.43 33.22 -7.17
CA PHE A 844 -7.37 32.13 -7.44
C PHE A 844 -7.63 31.24 -6.20
N MET A 845 -6.62 31.05 -5.34
CA MET A 845 -6.76 30.31 -4.09
C MET A 845 -7.41 31.13 -2.95
N GLY A 846 -7.55 32.45 -3.11
CA GLY A 846 -8.03 33.32 -2.04
C GLY A 846 -7.05 33.45 -0.88
N ILE A 847 -5.75 33.31 -1.13
CA ILE A 847 -4.68 33.34 -0.13
C ILE A 847 -3.79 34.58 -0.38
N ALA A 848 -3.32 35.22 0.70
CA ALA A 848 -2.36 36.31 0.57
C ALA A 848 -1.03 35.80 -0.06
N PRO A 849 -0.42 36.50 -1.03
CA PRO A 849 0.75 36.02 -1.78
C PRO A 849 1.96 35.55 -0.94
N ASN A 850 2.07 36.01 0.31
CA ASN A 850 3.18 35.72 1.23
C ASN A 850 2.89 34.65 2.31
N ASN A 851 1.71 34.01 2.33
CA ASN A 851 1.32 33.11 3.42
C ASN A 851 1.77 31.63 3.25
N THR A 852 2.37 31.25 2.13
CA THR A 852 2.95 29.91 1.97
C THR A 852 4.38 29.87 2.52
N LYS A 853 4.59 29.11 3.62
CA LYS A 853 5.92 28.90 4.21
C LYS A 853 6.89 28.40 3.14
N SER A 854 7.83 29.24 2.72
CA SER A 854 8.92 28.84 1.83
C SER A 854 9.82 27.85 2.55
N MET A 855 10.24 26.78 1.86
CA MET A 855 11.36 25.99 2.37
C MET A 855 12.62 26.87 2.32
N SER A 856 13.29 27.03 3.45
CA SER A 856 14.34 28.05 3.62
C SER A 856 15.74 27.52 3.32
N SER A 857 15.96 26.20 3.35
CA SER A 857 17.28 25.60 3.06
C SER A 857 17.27 24.62 1.88
N ALA A 858 18.43 24.50 1.22
CA ALA A 858 18.67 23.50 0.17
C ALA A 858 18.46 22.07 0.70
N ASP A 859 18.85 21.80 1.95
CA ASP A 859 18.67 20.49 2.60
C ASP A 859 17.20 20.11 2.77
N GLN A 860 16.34 21.08 3.11
CA GLN A 860 14.91 20.85 3.19
C GLN A 860 14.36 20.44 1.82
N ARG A 861 14.77 21.11 0.73
CA ARG A 861 14.34 20.76 -0.64
C ARG A 861 14.88 19.40 -1.09
N ARG A 862 16.12 19.06 -0.74
CA ARG A 862 16.69 17.71 -0.95
C ARG A 862 15.87 16.63 -0.26
N LYS A 863 15.46 16.89 0.99
CA LYS A 863 14.60 15.97 1.74
C LYS A 863 13.23 15.83 1.08
N LEU A 864 12.64 16.92 0.59
CA LEU A 864 11.38 16.86 -0.16
C LEU A 864 11.53 16.03 -1.44
N CYS A 865 12.59 16.26 -2.20
CA CYS A 865 12.92 15.50 -3.40
C CYS A 865 12.97 14.00 -3.13
N LYS A 866 13.75 13.55 -2.15
CA LYS A 866 13.86 12.12 -1.82
C LYS A 866 12.55 11.53 -1.29
N SER A 867 11.78 12.27 -0.51
CA SER A 867 10.58 11.75 0.18
C SER A 867 9.28 11.88 -0.63
N SER A 868 9.29 12.61 -1.75
CA SER A 868 8.09 12.93 -2.53
C SER A 868 8.26 12.73 -4.03
N VAL A 869 9.42 12.21 -4.45
CA VAL A 869 9.66 11.82 -5.84
C VAL A 869 8.58 10.85 -6.29
N ARG A 870 8.06 11.09 -7.48
CA ARG A 870 7.07 10.24 -8.13
C ARG A 870 7.41 10.07 -9.60
N THR A 871 6.73 9.14 -10.24
CA THR A 871 6.76 9.00 -11.69
C THR A 871 5.94 10.12 -12.34
N PHE A 872 6.36 10.56 -13.53
CA PHE A 872 5.50 11.34 -14.43
C PHE A 872 4.78 10.44 -15.45
N TYR A 873 4.84 9.12 -15.26
CA TYR A 873 4.32 8.06 -16.13
C TYR A 873 4.94 8.06 -17.54
N HIS A 874 6.17 8.56 -17.66
CA HIS A 874 6.89 8.75 -18.93
C HIS A 874 8.13 7.83 -19.03
N TYR A 875 8.06 6.67 -18.39
CA TYR A 875 9.13 5.68 -18.42
C TYR A 875 9.39 5.13 -19.83
N HIS A 876 10.65 4.84 -20.11
CA HIS A 876 11.18 4.41 -21.40
C HIS A 876 12.44 3.57 -21.21
N GLY A 877 13.00 3.05 -22.31
CA GLY A 877 14.18 2.19 -22.29
C GLY A 877 13.87 0.69 -22.19
N GLY A 878 14.93 -0.12 -22.07
CA GLY A 878 14.85 -1.60 -22.02
C GLY A 878 15.06 -2.31 -23.37
N CYS A 879 14.95 -1.61 -24.50
CA CYS A 879 15.25 -2.14 -25.85
C CYS A 879 15.95 -1.08 -26.73
N ARG A 880 16.93 -0.37 -26.18
CA ARG A 880 17.54 0.83 -26.79
C ARG A 880 18.17 0.57 -28.17
N ILE A 881 18.09 1.56 -29.05
CA ILE A 881 18.82 1.58 -30.32
C ILE A 881 20.32 1.51 -30.05
N GLY A 882 21.06 0.74 -30.86
CA GLY A 882 22.49 0.50 -30.67
C GLY A 882 22.82 -0.55 -29.60
N SER A 883 21.85 -0.93 -28.75
CA SER A 883 22.03 -1.95 -27.71
C SER A 883 21.25 -3.24 -27.98
N VAL A 884 19.96 -3.12 -28.33
CA VAL A 884 19.07 -4.26 -28.58
C VAL A 884 18.58 -4.25 -30.02
N VAL A 885 18.31 -3.06 -30.57
CA VAL A 885 17.88 -2.90 -31.97
C VAL A 885 18.85 -2.03 -32.77
N ASP A 886 18.87 -2.22 -34.09
CA ASP A 886 19.58 -1.34 -35.02
C ASP A 886 18.80 -0.04 -35.33
N LYS A 887 19.35 0.80 -36.21
CA LYS A 887 18.73 2.08 -36.65
C LYS A 887 17.42 1.92 -37.43
N ASP A 888 17.13 0.72 -37.91
CA ASP A 888 15.88 0.34 -38.57
C ASP A 888 14.99 -0.50 -37.64
N TYR A 889 15.28 -0.45 -36.34
CA TYR A 889 14.51 -1.06 -35.26
C TYR A 889 14.50 -2.60 -35.31
N ARG A 890 15.44 -3.22 -36.04
CA ARG A 890 15.59 -4.69 -36.11
C ARG A 890 16.39 -5.19 -34.92
N VAL A 891 15.93 -6.28 -34.29
CA VAL A 891 16.63 -6.88 -33.15
C VAL A 891 17.94 -7.52 -33.60
N TYR A 892 19.04 -7.22 -32.91
CA TYR A 892 20.35 -7.78 -33.25
C TYR A 892 20.36 -9.31 -33.18
N GLY A 893 20.98 -9.94 -34.17
CA GLY A 893 21.11 -11.41 -34.22
C GLY A 893 19.83 -12.17 -34.57
N VAL A 894 18.68 -11.50 -34.80
CA VAL A 894 17.41 -12.17 -35.11
C VAL A 894 16.77 -11.56 -36.37
N LYS A 895 16.68 -12.33 -37.45
CA LYS A 895 16.01 -11.89 -38.68
C LYS A 895 14.48 -11.94 -38.54
N GLY A 896 13.80 -10.92 -39.07
CA GLY A 896 12.35 -10.83 -39.06
C GLY A 896 11.74 -10.41 -37.72
N LEU A 897 12.54 -9.80 -36.83
CA LEU A 897 12.08 -9.28 -35.54
C LEU A 897 12.41 -7.79 -35.40
N ARG A 898 11.41 -6.98 -35.00
CA ARG A 898 11.57 -5.56 -34.68
C ARG A 898 10.96 -5.20 -33.34
N VAL A 899 11.43 -4.11 -32.73
CA VAL A 899 10.77 -3.48 -31.57
C VAL A 899 10.48 -2.03 -31.92
N ILE A 900 9.20 -1.62 -31.89
CA ILE A 900 8.77 -0.27 -32.28
C ILE A 900 7.80 0.24 -31.20
N ASP A 901 8.36 0.81 -30.14
CA ASP A 901 7.65 1.53 -29.07
C ASP A 901 8.66 2.32 -28.20
N GLY A 902 8.18 2.93 -27.11
CA GLY A 902 9.01 3.72 -26.18
C GLY A 902 10.14 2.97 -25.47
N SER A 903 10.21 1.64 -25.55
CA SER A 903 11.37 0.86 -25.04
C SER A 903 12.67 1.17 -25.77
N THR A 904 12.57 1.71 -26.98
CA THR A 904 13.70 1.98 -27.88
C THR A 904 14.35 3.33 -27.63
N PHE A 905 13.70 4.20 -26.84
CA PHE A 905 14.18 5.54 -26.55
C PHE A 905 15.32 5.51 -25.54
N GLU A 906 16.36 6.29 -25.81
CA GLU A 906 17.44 6.56 -24.85
C GLU A 906 17.11 7.72 -23.91
N GLU A 907 16.24 8.64 -24.34
CA GLU A 907 15.81 9.77 -23.54
C GLU A 907 14.34 10.14 -23.80
N SER A 908 13.79 11.00 -22.94
CA SER A 908 12.44 11.53 -23.11
C SER A 908 12.39 12.44 -24.34
N PRO A 909 11.42 12.27 -25.27
CA PRO A 909 11.38 13.04 -26.51
C PRO A 909 10.94 14.50 -26.33
N GLY A 910 10.56 14.92 -25.13
CA GLY A 910 10.09 16.28 -24.83
C GLY A 910 9.07 16.29 -23.70
N THR A 911 8.01 17.09 -23.84
CA THR A 911 6.96 17.27 -22.82
C THR A 911 6.28 15.96 -22.42
N ASN A 912 5.90 15.13 -23.40
CA ASN A 912 5.39 13.78 -23.17
C ASN A 912 5.67 12.90 -24.40
N PRO A 913 5.74 11.57 -24.24
CA PRO A 913 6.11 10.66 -25.33
C PRO A 913 4.94 10.24 -26.24
N THR A 914 3.69 10.57 -25.90
CA THR A 914 2.51 9.99 -26.56
C THR A 914 2.50 10.29 -28.06
N ALA A 915 2.68 11.56 -28.44
CA ALA A 915 2.69 11.97 -29.84
C ALA A 915 3.81 11.26 -30.62
N THR A 916 5.01 11.23 -30.05
CA THR A 916 6.21 10.63 -30.66
C THR A 916 6.05 9.14 -30.88
N VAL A 917 5.45 8.40 -29.93
CA VAL A 917 5.24 6.95 -30.10
C VAL A 917 4.15 6.65 -31.14
N MET A 918 3.07 7.45 -31.20
CA MET A 918 2.06 7.30 -32.26
C MET A 918 2.65 7.59 -33.65
N MET A 919 3.42 8.68 -33.76
CA MET A 919 4.13 9.07 -34.98
C MET A 919 5.12 7.98 -35.40
N LEU A 920 5.93 7.46 -34.46
CA LEU A 920 6.93 6.41 -34.71
C LEU A 920 6.30 5.16 -35.34
N GLY A 921 5.13 4.73 -34.84
CA GLY A 921 4.42 3.58 -35.40
C GLY A 921 4.08 3.77 -36.89
N ARG A 922 3.59 4.97 -37.26
CA ARG A 922 3.32 5.30 -38.66
C ARG A 922 4.60 5.46 -39.48
N TYR A 923 5.58 6.19 -38.97
CA TYR A 923 6.86 6.45 -39.62
C TYR A 923 7.56 5.14 -40.02
N GLN A 924 7.67 4.20 -39.09
CA GLN A 924 8.25 2.89 -39.39
C GLN A 924 7.38 2.06 -40.34
N GLY A 925 6.05 2.14 -40.21
CA GLY A 925 5.14 1.51 -41.17
C GLY A 925 5.39 1.97 -42.62
N ILE A 926 5.62 3.27 -42.85
CA ILE A 926 5.93 3.82 -44.17
C ILE A 926 7.29 3.33 -44.66
N LYS A 927 8.33 3.40 -43.81
CA LYS A 927 9.66 2.86 -44.16
C LYS A 927 9.59 1.39 -44.55
N MET A 928 8.87 0.57 -43.79
CA MET A 928 8.70 -0.85 -44.09
C MET A 928 7.94 -1.09 -45.40
N LEU A 929 6.98 -0.24 -45.77
CA LEU A 929 6.31 -0.31 -47.07
C LEU A 929 7.26 0.05 -48.22
N GLN A 930 8.12 1.06 -48.05
CA GLN A 930 9.15 1.43 -49.02
C GLN A 930 10.17 0.30 -49.18
N GLU A 931 10.68 -0.25 -48.08
CA GLU A 931 11.60 -1.40 -48.07
C GLU A 931 11.04 -2.59 -48.88
N ARG A 932 9.71 -2.82 -48.85
CA ARG A 932 9.06 -3.89 -49.62
C ARG A 932 8.87 -3.54 -51.10
N LYS A 933 8.65 -2.26 -51.44
CA LYS A 933 8.45 -1.81 -52.82
C LYS A 933 9.76 -1.81 -53.61
N ASP A 934 10.83 -1.28 -53.03
CA ASP A 934 12.12 -1.15 -53.71
C ASP A 934 12.71 -2.52 -54.10
N ASP A 935 12.45 -3.57 -53.31
CA ASP A 935 12.84 -4.94 -53.66
C ASP A 935 12.02 -5.52 -54.82
N SER A 936 10.72 -5.25 -54.88
CA SER A 936 9.85 -5.75 -55.96
C SER A 936 10.22 -5.19 -57.34
N GLN A 937 10.98 -4.08 -57.38
CA GLN A 937 11.52 -3.51 -58.60
C GLN A 937 12.94 -4.02 -58.94
N GLN A 938 13.69 -4.56 -57.98
CA GLN A 938 15.04 -5.12 -58.20
C GLN A 938 15.04 -6.62 -58.56
N HIS A 939 13.99 -7.36 -58.20
CA HIS A 939 13.80 -8.77 -58.58
C HIS A 939 12.34 -9.03 -58.98
N PRO A 940 11.95 -8.74 -60.25
CA PRO A 940 10.60 -8.97 -60.76
C PRO A 940 10.20 -10.45 -60.86
#